data_AF-A0A7K7M6E1-F1
#
_entry.id   AF-A0A7K7M6E1-F1
#
_cell.length_a   1.000
_cell.length_b   1.000
_cell.length_c   1.000
_cell.angle_alpha   90.00
_cell.angle_beta   90.00
_cell.angle_gamma   90.00
#
_symmetry.space_group_name_H-M   'P 1'
#
loop_
_entity.id
_entity.type
_entity.pdbx_description
1 polymer ?
#
loop_
_entity_poly.entity_id
_entity_poly.type
_entity_poly.pdbx_seq_one_letter_code
_entity_poly.pdbx_strand_id
1 'polypeptide(L)'
;LEMKPCASYELLVDGVGPWDFTGGFVPCELLLVGEDAYPVLLSAKKQVLIAVSQYGKGRMVVVSHEGILKSPKFSQFLRNALEWLKPCPEALVGVHPRLHCLSQVLLGAGTRVQVGAESSPSMGVFCMDAYDSSQAKAIVDFVKGGGGLLVGGQAWHWASQHGKEKVLFEFPGNQVTSVAGVYFTGNAVEKGVFKVAKRIPKIPLVVPHQANLSLDAEVLLRGVSELDLVTGGTPSTLLVHGALSFPLCLDGSQRCLLAAARYGRGRVVVATHESQLFSPKLARFLLNAVSWLGAGRKGLVGVDPSLKKLCSLLSQAQVKSQVSQLAGDISVYCCTSYGDREAERIHAFVAEGGGLLMGGQAWYWASRNRGKAAVAEYPGNRILNRFGLSILGQQGKAAMYPPVGPGEHYHFRRALLLFSTQLQEHQEPTEPLKGWLHPLKHDCAAFLHIPAHECPAYASLHRILTKVLKRTGIPQVSGHCPVKSNSKEAVLLCMATELSLTMTDSSALVQKSAAGVCDLPVTVEIDGTNPGKTAWRSTGLYLPEGHTAVITCPCLVVGAGLKVQVGCHTDDLSKAKELKRAPVVIRSCDVACQKQSVSCLWGGLIYIIVPANSVLGSVPITVEGAVRAPFFKLGETCERQWEACIRHYPAPWAELAVENLILTVPSDSIRHMENPQPLLTLWNKIMAAISKLAAVPAKFPRPERIVTDVQISYGWMHAGYPIMGHLDSVKEMLDVEHMQTTGLWGPIHELGHNQQQQAWEFPPHTTEATCNLWSVYVHEEVLGIPRHQAHQALSPQRRKERIKDYLKKGAQLKDWSMWTALETYLQLQEGFGWDPFTHLFSDYQKMSTIPKDNTSKMNLWAQKFSQQVNKNLAPFFTAWGWPIKKELSVELSSLPSWEQDPMRSYR
;
A
#
# COMPACT_ATOMS: atom_id res chain seq x y z
N LEU A 1 -31.31 2.98 -15.32
CA LEU A 1 -30.39 2.00 -14.70
C LEU A 1 -29.16 1.94 -15.57
N GLU A 2 -28.00 2.29 -15.02
CA GLU A 2 -26.74 2.30 -15.75
C GLU A 2 -26.32 0.85 -16.06
N MET A 3 -26.02 0.57 -17.33
CA MET A 3 -25.73 -0.78 -17.78
C MET A 3 -24.26 -1.11 -17.52
N LYS A 4 -23.97 -2.24 -16.86
CA LYS A 4 -22.58 -2.67 -16.59
C LYS A 4 -21.77 -2.75 -17.89
N PRO A 5 -20.46 -2.42 -17.89
CA PRO A 5 -19.65 -2.41 -19.12
C PRO A 5 -19.65 -3.74 -19.89
N CYS A 6 -19.65 -4.89 -19.21
CA CYS A 6 -19.72 -6.20 -19.86
C CYS A 6 -21.04 -6.40 -20.63
N ALA A 7 -22.18 -6.03 -20.03
CA ALA A 7 -23.48 -6.13 -20.69
C ALA A 7 -23.58 -5.14 -21.86
N SER A 8 -23.03 -3.93 -21.70
CA SER A 8 -22.91 -2.96 -22.79
C SER A 8 -22.09 -3.52 -23.96
N TYR A 9 -20.96 -4.18 -23.67
CA TYR A 9 -20.13 -4.82 -24.69
C TYR A 9 -20.86 -5.95 -25.42
N GLU A 10 -21.53 -6.83 -24.67
CA GLU A 10 -22.32 -7.94 -25.22
C GLU A 10 -23.41 -7.42 -26.17
N LEU A 11 -24.16 -6.38 -25.76
CA LEU A 11 -25.13 -5.70 -26.61
C LEU A 11 -24.48 -5.16 -27.89
N LEU A 12 -23.34 -4.47 -27.78
CA LEU A 12 -22.67 -3.85 -28.92
C LEU A 12 -22.22 -4.88 -29.97
N VAL A 13 -21.80 -6.07 -29.55
CA VAL A 13 -21.29 -7.12 -30.46
C VAL A 13 -22.32 -8.21 -30.78
N ASP A 14 -23.54 -8.10 -30.29
CA ASP A 14 -24.58 -9.11 -30.51
C ASP A 14 -24.94 -9.28 -31.99
N GLY A 15 -24.93 -10.53 -32.46
CA GLY A 15 -25.15 -10.86 -33.87
C GLY A 15 -24.10 -10.29 -34.86
N VAL A 16 -23.03 -9.64 -34.38
CA VAL A 16 -21.99 -9.10 -35.25
C VAL A 16 -21.07 -10.24 -35.74
N GLY A 17 -20.92 -10.35 -37.05
CA GLY A 17 -19.97 -11.29 -37.68
C GLY A 17 -18.52 -10.78 -37.64
N PRO A 18 -17.59 -11.43 -38.38
CA PRO A 18 -16.24 -10.91 -38.55
C PRO A 18 -16.25 -9.49 -39.12
N TRP A 19 -15.41 -8.62 -38.56
CA TRP A 19 -15.30 -7.22 -38.95
C TRP A 19 -14.48 -7.09 -40.23
N ASP A 20 -15.14 -6.86 -41.36
CA ASP A 20 -14.47 -6.75 -42.65
C ASP A 20 -14.03 -5.31 -42.98
N PHE A 21 -12.74 -5.03 -42.77
CA PHE A 21 -12.07 -3.77 -43.11
C PHE A 21 -11.30 -3.83 -44.44
N THR A 22 -11.54 -4.83 -45.31
CA THR A 22 -10.83 -4.97 -46.59
C THR A 22 -11.23 -3.96 -47.69
N GLY A 23 -12.21 -3.09 -47.40
CA GLY A 23 -12.75 -2.11 -48.35
C GLY A 23 -11.80 -0.95 -48.72
N GLY A 24 -12.34 0.04 -49.43
CA GLY A 24 -11.57 1.17 -49.99
C GLY A 24 -10.99 2.17 -48.97
N PHE A 25 -11.31 2.06 -47.68
CA PHE A 25 -10.94 3.04 -46.66
C PHE A 25 -9.82 2.54 -45.72
N VAL A 26 -9.01 3.44 -45.14
CA VAL A 26 -7.90 3.10 -44.23
C VAL A 26 -8.17 3.70 -42.84
N PRO A 27 -8.53 2.90 -41.83
CA PRO A 27 -8.86 3.43 -40.51
C PRO A 27 -7.63 4.01 -39.79
N CYS A 28 -7.86 4.88 -38.81
CA CYS A 28 -6.82 5.31 -37.86
C CYS A 28 -6.91 4.57 -36.52
N GLU A 29 -5.85 4.60 -35.72
CA GLU A 29 -5.86 4.08 -34.35
C GLU A 29 -6.53 5.08 -33.39
N LEU A 30 -7.31 4.57 -32.43
CA LEU A 30 -7.87 5.37 -31.34
C LEU A 30 -7.03 5.22 -30.06
N LEU A 31 -6.81 6.33 -29.35
CA LEU A 31 -6.22 6.37 -28.01
C LEU A 31 -7.34 6.49 -26.96
N LEU A 32 -7.28 5.64 -25.94
CA LEU A 32 -8.23 5.63 -24.82
C LEU A 32 -7.51 6.02 -23.52
N VAL A 33 -8.03 7.05 -22.86
CA VAL A 33 -7.48 7.58 -21.60
C VAL A 33 -8.52 7.76 -20.50
N GLY A 34 -9.81 7.81 -20.86
CA GLY A 34 -10.92 7.96 -19.91
C GLY A 34 -11.17 6.68 -19.11
N GLU A 35 -11.69 6.83 -17.89
CA GLU A 35 -12.03 5.71 -17.00
C GLU A 35 -13.13 4.82 -17.61
N ASP A 36 -14.13 5.45 -18.22
CA ASP A 36 -15.28 4.79 -18.87
C ASP A 36 -14.99 4.34 -20.31
N ALA A 37 -13.83 4.69 -20.86
CA ALA A 37 -13.49 4.39 -22.24
C ALA A 37 -12.97 2.96 -22.40
N TYR A 38 -13.56 2.19 -23.30
CA TYR A 38 -13.09 0.83 -23.62
C TYR A 38 -13.24 0.46 -25.09
N PRO A 39 -12.36 -0.43 -25.60
CA PRO A 39 -12.41 -0.86 -26.99
C PRO A 39 -13.58 -1.81 -27.20
N VAL A 40 -14.21 -1.70 -28.38
CA VAL A 40 -15.11 -2.72 -28.92
C VAL A 40 -14.34 -3.62 -29.89
N LEU A 41 -13.48 -3.02 -30.71
CA LEU A 41 -12.70 -3.69 -31.75
C LEU A 41 -11.22 -3.32 -31.70
N LEU A 42 -10.37 -4.34 -31.83
CA LEU A 42 -8.93 -4.19 -32.04
C LEU A 42 -8.51 -4.79 -33.39
N SER A 43 -7.47 -4.23 -33.99
CA SER A 43 -6.75 -4.84 -35.11
C SER A 43 -5.94 -6.07 -34.68
N ALA A 44 -5.37 -6.79 -35.66
CA ALA A 44 -4.45 -7.90 -35.39
C ALA A 44 -3.21 -7.47 -34.58
N LYS A 45 -2.74 -6.23 -34.76
CA LYS A 45 -1.63 -5.62 -34.00
C LYS A 45 -2.09 -4.97 -32.68
N LYS A 46 -3.33 -5.24 -32.25
CA LYS A 46 -3.96 -4.73 -31.01
C LYS A 46 -4.18 -3.21 -31.00
N GLN A 47 -4.29 -2.58 -32.18
CA GLN A 47 -4.63 -1.15 -32.29
C GLN A 47 -6.14 -0.97 -32.19
N VAL A 48 -6.61 0.05 -31.47
CA VAL A 48 -8.06 0.27 -31.25
C VAL A 48 -8.70 0.87 -32.50
N LEU A 49 -9.78 0.25 -32.99
CA LEU A 49 -10.52 0.69 -34.18
C LEU A 49 -11.92 1.23 -33.85
N ILE A 50 -12.56 0.66 -32.83
CA ILE A 50 -13.86 1.10 -32.35
C ILE A 50 -13.79 1.17 -30.84
N ALA A 51 -14.26 2.28 -30.27
CA ALA A 51 -14.33 2.47 -28.84
C ALA A 51 -15.65 3.10 -28.44
N VAL A 52 -16.01 2.88 -27.18
CA VAL A 52 -17.15 3.54 -26.55
C VAL A 52 -16.70 4.19 -25.26
N SER A 53 -17.45 5.21 -24.83
CA SER A 53 -17.22 5.90 -23.57
C SER A 53 -18.49 6.63 -23.12
N GLN A 54 -18.43 7.25 -21.96
CA GLN A 54 -19.48 8.09 -21.40
C GLN A 54 -18.96 9.47 -21.06
N TYR A 55 -19.85 10.46 -21.07
CA TYR A 55 -19.56 11.81 -20.60
C TYR A 55 -20.82 12.47 -20.04
N GLY A 56 -20.74 12.94 -18.79
CA GLY A 56 -21.93 13.40 -18.07
C GLY A 56 -22.96 12.29 -17.98
N LYS A 57 -24.15 12.50 -18.53
CA LYS A 57 -25.23 11.48 -18.59
C LYS A 57 -25.30 10.76 -19.93
N GLY A 58 -24.50 11.16 -20.91
CA GLY A 58 -24.57 10.67 -22.29
C GLY A 58 -23.53 9.61 -22.61
N ARG A 59 -23.66 9.08 -23.82
CA ARG A 59 -22.87 7.95 -24.33
C ARG A 59 -22.24 8.32 -25.66
N MET A 60 -21.05 7.80 -25.92
CA MET A 60 -20.31 8.02 -27.18
C MET A 60 -19.86 6.71 -27.79
N VAL A 61 -20.05 6.57 -29.11
CA VAL A 61 -19.45 5.53 -29.94
C VAL A 61 -18.55 6.22 -30.97
N VAL A 62 -17.27 5.85 -30.96
CA VAL A 62 -16.24 6.41 -31.83
C VAL A 62 -15.70 5.32 -32.75
N VAL A 63 -15.78 5.54 -34.05
CA VAL A 63 -15.28 4.61 -35.07
C VAL A 63 -14.12 5.22 -35.86
N SER A 64 -13.09 4.42 -36.12
CA SER A 64 -11.81 4.82 -36.73
C SER A 64 -11.85 5.31 -38.18
N HIS A 65 -13.04 5.37 -38.80
CA HIS A 65 -13.25 5.93 -40.12
C HIS A 65 -14.74 6.19 -40.36
N GLU A 66 -15.09 7.29 -41.04
CA GLU A 66 -16.45 7.55 -41.48
C GLU A 66 -16.98 6.53 -42.52
N GLY A 67 -16.09 5.77 -43.19
CA GLY A 67 -16.47 4.69 -44.11
C GLY A 67 -17.23 3.56 -43.41
N ILE A 68 -16.99 3.36 -42.11
CA ILE A 68 -17.71 2.38 -41.28
C ILE A 68 -19.18 2.78 -41.16
N LEU A 69 -19.46 4.08 -41.02
CA LEU A 69 -20.82 4.63 -40.94
C LEU A 69 -21.58 4.52 -42.28
N LYS A 70 -20.88 4.34 -43.39
CA LYS A 70 -21.44 4.33 -44.75
C LYS A 70 -21.60 2.92 -45.33
N SER A 71 -21.01 1.90 -44.71
CA SER A 71 -20.96 0.55 -45.30
C SER A 71 -22.02 -0.38 -44.70
N PRO A 72 -22.86 -1.04 -45.54
CA PRO A 72 -23.82 -2.04 -45.09
C PRO A 72 -23.21 -3.21 -44.32
N LYS A 73 -21.91 -3.48 -44.51
CA LYS A 73 -21.16 -4.53 -43.81
C LYS A 73 -21.15 -4.35 -42.29
N PHE A 74 -21.32 -3.12 -41.80
CA PHE A 74 -21.36 -2.81 -40.37
C PHE A 74 -22.78 -2.54 -39.85
N SER A 75 -23.82 -2.78 -40.65
CA SER A 75 -25.22 -2.45 -40.31
C SER A 75 -25.69 -3.05 -38.98
N GLN A 76 -25.33 -4.31 -38.69
CA GLN A 76 -25.69 -4.94 -37.41
C GLN A 76 -25.07 -4.19 -36.22
N PHE A 77 -23.76 -3.91 -36.28
CA PHE A 77 -23.09 -3.14 -35.24
C PHE A 77 -23.68 -1.74 -35.09
N LEU A 78 -23.95 -1.04 -36.20
CA LEU A 78 -24.52 0.31 -36.16
C LEU A 78 -25.90 0.32 -35.50
N ARG A 79 -26.72 -0.71 -35.71
CA ARG A 79 -28.00 -0.89 -34.99
C ARG A 79 -27.79 -1.05 -33.50
N ASN A 80 -26.91 -1.97 -33.10
CA ASN A 80 -26.60 -2.21 -31.68
C ASN A 80 -26.04 -0.94 -31.01
N ALA A 81 -25.15 -0.22 -31.70
CA ALA A 81 -24.56 1.03 -31.25
C ALA A 81 -25.62 2.11 -31.05
N LEU A 82 -26.56 2.27 -31.98
CA LEU A 82 -27.66 3.22 -31.82
C LEU A 82 -28.59 2.86 -30.66
N GLU A 83 -28.92 1.58 -30.50
CA GLU A 83 -29.74 1.13 -29.38
C GLU A 83 -29.05 1.41 -28.04
N TRP A 84 -27.73 1.17 -27.98
CA TRP A 84 -26.94 1.54 -26.82
C TRP A 84 -26.77 3.05 -26.63
N LEU A 85 -26.85 3.87 -27.68
CA LEU A 85 -26.72 5.33 -27.56
C LEU A 85 -28.03 6.01 -27.14
N LYS A 86 -29.18 5.43 -27.50
CA LYS A 86 -30.49 6.02 -27.26
C LYS A 86 -30.80 6.17 -25.77
N PRO A 87 -31.19 7.38 -25.30
CA PRO A 87 -31.63 7.57 -23.91
C PRO A 87 -32.97 6.86 -23.63
N CYS A 88 -33.82 6.72 -24.64
CA CYS A 88 -35.04 5.92 -24.64
C CYS A 88 -35.30 5.31 -26.02
N PRO A 89 -36.09 4.22 -26.13
CA PRO A 89 -36.33 3.53 -27.42
C PRO A 89 -36.87 4.43 -28.54
N GLU A 90 -37.71 5.42 -28.19
CA GLU A 90 -38.39 6.35 -29.10
C GLU A 90 -37.52 7.56 -29.50
N ALA A 91 -36.32 7.68 -28.94
CA ALA A 91 -35.41 8.78 -29.21
C ALA A 91 -35.15 8.99 -30.71
N LEU A 92 -35.30 10.24 -31.16
CA LEU A 92 -35.00 10.65 -32.52
C LEU A 92 -33.48 10.59 -32.79
N VAL A 93 -33.12 10.04 -33.96
CA VAL A 93 -31.73 9.98 -34.43
C VAL A 93 -31.51 11.07 -35.48
N GLY A 94 -30.71 12.08 -35.17
CA GLY A 94 -30.26 13.09 -36.11
C GLY A 94 -29.00 12.63 -36.86
N VAL A 95 -28.97 12.84 -38.18
CA VAL A 95 -27.80 12.50 -39.01
C VAL A 95 -27.30 13.73 -39.74
N HIS A 96 -26.01 14.04 -39.56
CA HIS A 96 -25.31 15.16 -40.18
C HIS A 96 -25.41 15.09 -41.72
N PRO A 97 -25.53 16.22 -42.45
CA PRO A 97 -25.75 16.24 -43.90
C PRO A 97 -24.73 15.43 -44.73
N ARG A 98 -23.47 15.35 -44.28
CA ARG A 98 -22.38 14.62 -44.96
C ARG A 98 -22.48 13.09 -44.84
N LEU A 99 -23.43 12.58 -44.05
CA LEU A 99 -23.64 11.16 -43.79
C LEU A 99 -24.95 10.64 -44.42
N HIS A 100 -25.35 11.13 -45.60
CA HIS A 100 -26.58 10.70 -46.27
C HIS A 100 -26.71 9.17 -46.44
N CYS A 101 -25.61 8.46 -46.74
CA CYS A 101 -25.60 7.00 -46.83
C CYS A 101 -25.97 6.32 -45.50
N LEU A 102 -25.57 6.88 -44.36
CA LEU A 102 -25.94 6.36 -43.05
C LEU A 102 -27.46 6.46 -42.86
N SER A 103 -28.07 7.59 -43.24
CA SER A 103 -29.53 7.75 -43.19
C SER A 103 -30.26 6.66 -43.96
N GLN A 104 -29.78 6.29 -45.15
CA GLN A 104 -30.37 5.20 -45.94
C GLN A 104 -30.24 3.84 -45.25
N VAL A 105 -29.05 3.52 -44.68
CA VAL A 105 -28.82 2.28 -43.91
C VAL A 105 -29.75 2.20 -42.70
N LEU A 106 -29.95 3.31 -41.99
CA LEU A 106 -30.79 3.38 -40.79
C LEU A 106 -32.29 3.34 -41.10
N LEU A 107 -32.73 4.01 -42.16
CA LEU A 107 -34.12 3.95 -42.64
C LEU A 107 -34.48 2.54 -43.13
N GLY A 108 -33.57 1.90 -43.89
CA GLY A 108 -33.74 0.50 -44.32
C GLY A 108 -33.78 -0.50 -43.16
N ALA A 109 -33.24 -0.11 -42.01
CA ALA A 109 -33.29 -0.87 -40.76
C ALA A 109 -34.51 -0.53 -39.87
N GLY A 110 -35.43 0.35 -40.31
CA GLY A 110 -36.62 0.73 -39.56
C GLY A 110 -36.40 1.77 -38.45
N THR A 111 -35.26 2.47 -38.43
CA THR A 111 -34.97 3.52 -37.43
C THR A 111 -35.57 4.86 -37.85
N ARG A 112 -36.20 5.59 -36.92
CA ARG A 112 -36.68 6.97 -37.16
C ARG A 112 -35.50 7.93 -37.22
N VAL A 113 -35.22 8.48 -38.40
CA VAL A 113 -34.07 9.36 -38.66
C VAL A 113 -34.53 10.73 -39.15
N GLN A 114 -33.94 11.78 -38.58
CA GLN A 114 -34.00 13.14 -39.12
C GLN A 114 -32.75 13.41 -39.96
N VAL A 115 -32.93 13.51 -41.27
CA VAL A 115 -31.83 13.70 -42.24
C VAL A 115 -31.42 15.16 -42.32
N GLY A 116 -30.12 15.43 -42.39
CA GLY A 116 -29.60 16.80 -42.55
C GLY A 116 -29.77 17.65 -41.30
N ALA A 117 -29.79 17.01 -40.14
CA ALA A 117 -30.03 17.65 -38.86
C ALA A 117 -28.76 18.34 -38.32
N GLU A 118 -28.92 19.50 -37.69
CA GLU A 118 -27.93 20.04 -36.76
C GLU A 118 -28.12 19.45 -35.36
N SER A 119 -27.08 19.47 -34.53
CA SER A 119 -27.18 18.97 -33.16
C SER A 119 -28.21 19.78 -32.37
N SER A 120 -29.30 19.13 -31.92
CA SER A 120 -30.37 19.76 -31.15
C SER A 120 -30.64 18.99 -29.85
N PRO A 121 -30.94 19.67 -28.72
CA PRO A 121 -31.37 19.02 -27.48
C PRO A 121 -32.64 18.16 -27.63
N SER A 122 -33.44 18.37 -28.69
CA SER A 122 -34.64 17.58 -28.98
C SER A 122 -34.34 16.19 -29.56
N MET A 123 -33.11 15.93 -29.97
CA MET A 123 -32.67 14.62 -30.47
C MET A 123 -32.24 13.74 -29.29
N GLY A 124 -32.35 12.42 -29.42
CA GLY A 124 -31.74 11.52 -28.44
C GLY A 124 -30.38 10.99 -28.89
N VAL A 125 -30.14 10.91 -30.21
CA VAL A 125 -28.83 10.51 -30.77
C VAL A 125 -28.45 11.43 -31.93
N PHE A 126 -27.18 11.83 -31.99
CA PHE A 126 -26.61 12.60 -33.10
C PHE A 126 -25.46 11.84 -33.77
N CYS A 127 -25.50 11.72 -35.10
CA CYS A 127 -24.50 11.03 -35.90
C CYS A 127 -23.72 12.04 -36.76
N MET A 128 -22.39 12.07 -36.64
CA MET A 128 -21.53 13.02 -37.36
C MET A 128 -20.22 12.40 -37.88
N ASP A 129 -19.58 13.08 -38.83
CA ASP A 129 -18.18 12.82 -39.15
C ASP A 129 -17.24 13.59 -38.21
N ALA A 130 -15.97 13.20 -38.15
CA ALA A 130 -15.00 13.77 -37.21
C ALA A 130 -14.29 15.04 -37.74
N TYR A 131 -14.76 15.65 -38.83
CA TYR A 131 -14.01 16.70 -39.54
C TYR A 131 -14.56 18.11 -39.32
N ASP A 132 -15.68 18.25 -38.59
CA ASP A 132 -16.27 19.53 -38.23
C ASP A 132 -16.30 19.72 -36.71
N SER A 133 -15.76 20.84 -36.25
CA SER A 133 -15.77 21.23 -34.83
C SER A 133 -16.44 22.59 -34.60
N SER A 134 -17.14 23.15 -35.59
CA SER A 134 -17.84 24.44 -35.47
C SER A 134 -18.87 24.43 -34.33
N GLN A 135 -19.58 23.32 -34.17
CA GLN A 135 -20.57 23.10 -33.10
C GLN A 135 -20.04 22.27 -31.92
N ALA A 136 -18.72 22.14 -31.76
CA ALA A 136 -18.13 21.21 -30.77
C ALA A 136 -18.66 21.43 -29.34
N LYS A 137 -18.79 22.68 -28.89
CA LYS A 137 -19.34 22.99 -27.56
C LYS A 137 -20.79 22.51 -27.41
N ALA A 138 -21.65 22.79 -28.40
CA ALA A 138 -23.05 22.38 -28.37
C ALA A 138 -23.20 20.85 -28.36
N ILE A 139 -22.34 20.14 -29.09
CA ILE A 139 -22.33 18.67 -29.11
C ILE A 139 -21.85 18.10 -27.77
N VAL A 140 -20.81 18.70 -27.17
CA VAL A 140 -20.35 18.31 -25.82
C VAL A 140 -21.45 18.53 -24.78
N ASP A 141 -22.13 19.68 -24.82
CA ASP A 141 -23.26 19.99 -23.92
C ASP A 141 -24.43 19.01 -24.13
N PHE A 142 -24.72 18.66 -25.39
CA PHE A 142 -25.72 17.65 -25.75
C PHE A 142 -25.42 16.28 -25.13
N VAL A 143 -24.19 15.77 -25.29
CA VAL A 143 -23.79 14.49 -24.71
C VAL A 143 -23.79 14.57 -23.18
N LYS A 144 -23.22 15.62 -22.60
CA LYS A 144 -23.22 15.83 -21.14
C LYS A 144 -24.64 15.80 -20.56
N GLY A 145 -25.61 16.34 -21.29
CA GLY A 145 -27.03 16.37 -20.94
C GLY A 145 -27.76 15.02 -21.02
N GLY A 146 -27.17 13.99 -21.63
CA GLY A 146 -27.78 12.66 -21.80
C GLY A 146 -27.91 12.18 -23.24
N GLY A 147 -27.49 12.99 -24.21
CA GLY A 147 -27.52 12.62 -25.63
C GLY A 147 -26.52 11.52 -25.98
N GLY A 148 -26.86 10.74 -27.01
CA GLY A 148 -25.95 9.76 -27.61
C GLY A 148 -25.20 10.33 -28.81
N LEU A 149 -23.88 10.12 -28.90
CA LEU A 149 -23.06 10.54 -30.04
C LEU A 149 -22.48 9.33 -30.78
N LEU A 150 -22.74 9.25 -32.09
CA LEU A 150 -22.03 8.34 -33.00
C LEU A 150 -21.14 9.17 -33.92
N VAL A 151 -19.82 9.01 -33.80
CA VAL A 151 -18.85 9.79 -34.57
C VAL A 151 -17.83 8.91 -35.26
N GLY A 152 -17.59 9.19 -36.54
CA GLY A 152 -16.64 8.44 -37.36
C GLY A 152 -15.73 9.35 -38.17
N GLY A 153 -14.45 9.01 -38.22
CA GLY A 153 -13.50 9.72 -39.06
C GLY A 153 -12.10 9.12 -38.93
N GLN A 154 -11.18 9.59 -39.76
CA GLN A 154 -9.77 9.22 -39.66
C GLN A 154 -8.92 10.48 -39.56
N ALA A 155 -7.88 10.44 -38.73
CA ALA A 155 -7.02 11.60 -38.53
C ALA A 155 -5.67 11.50 -39.25
N TRP A 156 -5.32 10.36 -39.87
CA TRP A 156 -4.03 10.20 -40.55
C TRP A 156 -3.92 11.09 -41.80
N HIS A 157 -5.01 11.28 -42.54
CA HIS A 157 -5.03 12.17 -43.70
C HIS A 157 -4.92 13.63 -43.26
N TRP A 158 -5.67 14.02 -42.23
CA TRP A 158 -5.55 15.35 -41.63
C TRP A 158 -4.11 15.61 -41.15
N ALA A 159 -3.50 14.61 -40.52
CA ALA A 159 -2.11 14.66 -40.07
C ALA A 159 -1.10 14.87 -41.21
N SER A 160 -1.36 14.31 -42.39
CA SER A 160 -0.49 14.51 -43.56
C SER A 160 -0.42 15.97 -44.03
N GLN A 161 -1.44 16.77 -43.70
CA GLN A 161 -1.53 18.18 -44.05
C GLN A 161 -1.10 19.11 -42.91
N HIS A 162 -1.25 18.69 -41.64
CA HIS A 162 -1.09 19.57 -40.48
C HIS A 162 0.05 19.19 -39.53
N GLY A 163 0.59 17.98 -39.68
CA GLY A 163 1.54 17.36 -38.74
C GLY A 163 0.85 16.35 -37.81
N LYS A 164 1.54 15.24 -37.51
CA LYS A 164 1.02 14.18 -36.63
C LYS A 164 1.00 14.61 -35.16
N GLU A 165 1.93 15.46 -34.77
CA GLU A 165 2.08 16.02 -33.42
C GLU A 165 0.89 16.89 -32.98
N LYS A 166 0.15 17.46 -33.94
CA LYS A 166 -1.01 18.33 -33.68
C LYS A 166 -2.33 17.57 -33.56
N VAL A 167 -2.39 16.35 -34.11
CA VAL A 167 -3.64 15.57 -34.23
C VAL A 167 -4.38 15.48 -32.91
N LEU A 168 -3.67 15.14 -31.83
CA LEU A 168 -4.31 14.82 -30.56
C LEU A 168 -5.09 16.01 -29.97
N PHE A 169 -4.61 17.24 -30.18
CA PHE A 169 -5.17 18.45 -29.56
C PHE A 169 -5.85 19.41 -30.54
N GLU A 170 -5.63 19.26 -31.85
CA GLU A 170 -6.15 20.17 -32.87
C GLU A 170 -7.09 19.51 -33.86
N PHE A 171 -7.10 18.17 -34.00
CA PHE A 171 -8.03 17.49 -34.89
C PHE A 171 -9.49 17.77 -34.49
N PRO A 172 -10.38 18.17 -35.43
CA PRO A 172 -11.75 18.57 -35.11
C PRO A 172 -12.52 17.55 -34.27
N GLY A 173 -12.46 16.27 -34.61
CA GLY A 173 -13.13 15.20 -33.85
C GLY A 173 -12.64 15.06 -32.40
N ASN A 174 -11.38 15.41 -32.14
CA ASN A 174 -10.82 15.42 -30.79
C ASN A 174 -11.31 16.63 -29.98
N GLN A 175 -11.85 17.68 -30.59
CA GLN A 175 -12.52 18.77 -29.84
C GLN A 175 -13.84 18.31 -29.18
N VAL A 176 -14.40 17.18 -29.64
CA VAL A 176 -15.65 16.63 -29.13
C VAL A 176 -15.40 15.36 -28.32
N THR A 177 -14.69 14.38 -28.88
CA THR A 177 -14.54 13.04 -28.28
C THR A 177 -13.59 12.99 -27.08
N SER A 178 -12.63 13.93 -27.00
CA SER A 178 -11.62 13.93 -25.95
C SER A 178 -12.19 14.11 -24.54
N VAL A 179 -13.33 14.79 -24.39
CA VAL A 179 -13.98 15.01 -23.07
C VAL A 179 -14.39 13.67 -22.42
N ALA A 180 -14.69 12.67 -23.24
CA ALA A 180 -14.99 11.30 -22.84
C ALA A 180 -13.73 10.40 -22.84
N GLY A 181 -12.54 10.97 -23.02
CA GLY A 181 -11.28 10.26 -22.99
C GLY A 181 -11.01 9.34 -24.20
N VAL A 182 -11.64 9.61 -25.35
CA VAL A 182 -11.38 8.91 -26.61
C VAL A 182 -10.78 9.88 -27.62
N TYR A 183 -9.68 9.51 -28.27
CA TYR A 183 -8.98 10.37 -29.20
C TYR A 183 -8.67 9.64 -30.51
N PHE A 184 -8.85 10.32 -31.63
CA PHE A 184 -8.29 9.93 -32.92
C PHE A 184 -6.79 10.23 -32.96
N THR A 185 -6.00 9.31 -33.51
CA THR A 185 -4.55 9.48 -33.70
C THR A 185 -4.18 9.56 -35.19
N GLY A 186 -2.99 10.08 -35.49
CA GLY A 186 -2.45 10.14 -36.86
C GLY A 186 -1.91 8.80 -37.39
N ASN A 187 -2.12 7.69 -36.67
CA ASN A 187 -1.63 6.37 -37.07
C ASN A 187 -2.63 5.70 -37.99
N ALA A 188 -2.22 5.36 -39.21
CA ALA A 188 -2.98 4.46 -40.06
C ALA A 188 -2.90 3.03 -39.53
N VAL A 189 -4.00 2.29 -39.61
CA VAL A 189 -4.10 0.88 -39.21
C VAL A 189 -4.28 0.02 -40.45
N GLU A 190 -3.61 -1.13 -40.46
CA GLU A 190 -3.70 -2.09 -41.56
C GLU A 190 -5.13 -2.64 -41.73
N LYS A 191 -5.52 -2.83 -42.98
CA LYS A 191 -6.80 -3.44 -43.36
C LYS A 191 -6.78 -4.94 -43.05
N GLY A 192 -7.95 -5.51 -42.82
CA GLY A 192 -8.07 -6.95 -42.61
C GLY A 192 -9.48 -7.36 -42.19
N VAL A 193 -9.64 -8.66 -41.92
CA VAL A 193 -10.86 -9.20 -41.31
C VAL A 193 -10.55 -9.53 -39.85
N PHE A 194 -11.26 -8.89 -38.92
CA PHE A 194 -10.98 -9.04 -37.48
C PHE A 194 -12.09 -9.83 -36.79
N LYS A 195 -11.70 -10.66 -35.82
CA LYS A 195 -12.67 -11.47 -35.05
C LYS A 195 -13.32 -10.65 -33.94
N VAL A 196 -14.59 -10.93 -33.67
CA VAL A 196 -15.29 -10.43 -32.49
C VAL A 196 -14.68 -11.07 -31.25
N ALA A 197 -14.28 -10.26 -30.26
CA ALA A 197 -13.75 -10.79 -29.01
C ALA A 197 -14.90 -11.25 -28.10
N LYS A 198 -14.68 -12.32 -27.32
CA LYS A 198 -15.69 -12.85 -26.39
C LYS A 198 -15.94 -11.97 -25.16
N ARG A 199 -15.04 -11.02 -24.90
CA ARG A 199 -15.04 -10.11 -23.75
C ARG A 199 -14.41 -8.81 -24.21
N ILE A 200 -14.67 -7.72 -23.47
CA ILE A 200 -14.02 -6.42 -23.68
C ILE A 200 -12.51 -6.62 -23.91
N PRO A 201 -11.97 -6.21 -25.07
CA PRO A 201 -10.54 -6.27 -25.36
C PRO A 201 -9.72 -5.44 -24.36
N LYS A 202 -8.44 -5.78 -24.20
CA LYS A 202 -7.55 -5.04 -23.30
C LYS A 202 -7.08 -3.76 -23.99
N ILE A 203 -7.15 -2.63 -23.29
CA ILE A 203 -6.58 -1.35 -23.71
C ILE A 203 -5.06 -1.50 -23.83
N PRO A 204 -4.44 -1.09 -24.94
CA PRO A 204 -2.99 -1.05 -25.07
C PRO A 204 -2.32 -0.22 -23.96
N LEU A 205 -1.16 -0.66 -23.47
CA LEU A 205 -0.41 0.07 -22.44
C LEU A 205 0.05 1.44 -22.94
N VAL A 206 0.57 1.47 -24.17
CA VAL A 206 1.12 2.66 -24.83
C VAL A 206 0.61 2.66 -26.27
N VAL A 207 0.18 3.83 -26.75
CA VAL A 207 -0.20 4.08 -28.14
C VAL A 207 0.68 5.22 -28.66
N PRO A 208 1.47 5.03 -29.73
CA PRO A 208 2.31 6.10 -30.27
C PRO A 208 1.44 7.22 -30.86
N HIS A 209 1.24 8.33 -30.16
CA HIS A 209 0.36 9.41 -30.63
C HIS A 209 1.11 10.64 -31.16
N GLN A 210 2.45 10.65 -31.06
CA GLN A 210 3.35 11.74 -31.49
C GLN A 210 3.11 13.13 -30.85
N ALA A 211 2.06 13.30 -30.04
CA ALA A 211 1.92 14.47 -29.18
C ALA A 211 3.14 14.59 -28.24
N ASN A 212 3.79 15.74 -28.27
CA ASN A 212 5.06 15.95 -27.60
C ASN A 212 4.86 16.47 -26.17
N LEU A 213 4.65 15.55 -25.23
CA LEU A 213 4.53 15.86 -23.80
C LEU A 213 5.85 16.41 -23.21
N SER A 214 6.99 16.13 -23.84
CA SER A 214 8.27 16.72 -23.43
C SER A 214 8.30 18.24 -23.65
N LEU A 215 7.70 18.75 -24.73
CA LEU A 215 7.53 20.21 -24.92
C LEU A 215 6.65 20.83 -23.83
N ASP A 216 5.61 20.14 -23.36
CA ASP A 216 4.81 20.62 -22.25
C ASP A 216 5.64 20.73 -20.96
N ALA A 217 6.47 19.73 -20.68
CA ALA A 217 7.40 19.77 -19.55
C ALA A 217 8.42 20.92 -19.70
N GLU A 218 8.98 21.13 -20.89
CA GLU A 218 9.89 22.25 -21.17
C GLU A 218 9.24 23.63 -20.95
N VAL A 219 7.97 23.78 -21.32
CA VAL A 219 7.21 25.01 -21.05
C VAL A 219 7.03 25.22 -19.54
N LEU A 220 6.66 24.18 -18.82
CA LEU A 220 6.46 24.23 -17.37
C LEU A 220 7.77 24.53 -16.61
N LEU A 221 8.89 23.98 -17.09
CA LEU A 221 10.20 24.06 -16.45
C LEU A 221 11.09 25.19 -17.03
N ARG A 222 10.54 26.02 -17.92
CA ARG A 222 11.28 27.11 -18.57
C ARG A 222 11.87 28.08 -17.55
N GLY A 223 13.20 28.23 -17.56
CA GLY A 223 13.93 29.11 -16.64
C GLY A 223 13.91 28.63 -15.19
N VAL A 224 13.57 27.37 -14.94
CA VAL A 224 13.69 26.70 -13.64
C VAL A 224 14.95 25.85 -13.68
N SER A 225 16.02 26.29 -13.01
CA SER A 225 17.26 25.51 -12.89
C SER A 225 17.16 24.43 -11.81
N GLU A 226 16.35 24.67 -10.79
CA GLU A 226 16.21 23.81 -9.62
C GLU A 226 14.79 23.93 -9.04
N LEU A 227 14.26 22.82 -8.55
CA LEU A 227 12.98 22.73 -7.85
C LEU A 227 13.24 22.53 -6.35
N ASP A 228 13.23 23.62 -5.58
CA ASP A 228 13.40 23.59 -4.12
C ASP A 228 12.07 23.23 -3.43
N LEU A 229 11.94 21.95 -3.06
CA LEU A 229 10.77 21.43 -2.36
C LEU A 229 10.85 21.60 -0.83
N VAL A 230 11.90 22.25 -0.28
CA VAL A 230 12.04 22.60 1.14
C VAL A 230 11.15 23.79 1.47
N THR A 231 9.84 23.54 1.52
CA THR A 231 8.79 24.56 1.64
C THR A 231 8.07 24.54 2.99
N GLY A 232 8.64 23.86 4.00
CA GLY A 232 8.08 23.74 5.35
C GLY A 232 7.20 22.50 5.58
N GLY A 233 7.02 21.66 4.56
CA GLY A 233 6.26 20.41 4.65
C GLY A 233 7.00 19.23 4.02
N THR A 234 6.60 18.01 4.38
CA THR A 234 7.15 16.77 3.78
C THR A 234 6.28 16.37 2.59
N PRO A 235 6.82 16.28 1.37
CA PRO A 235 6.02 15.89 0.21
C PRO A 235 5.57 14.43 0.27
N SER A 236 4.48 14.10 -0.42
CA SER A 236 4.18 12.72 -0.83
C SER A 236 4.92 12.34 -2.12
N THR A 237 4.75 11.11 -2.59
CA THR A 237 5.15 10.68 -3.94
C THR A 237 3.95 10.57 -4.87
N LEU A 238 4.16 10.56 -6.19
CA LEU A 238 3.11 10.47 -7.21
C LEU A 238 3.21 9.17 -8.01
N LEU A 239 2.05 8.57 -8.28
CA LEU A 239 1.87 7.58 -9.33
C LEU A 239 1.43 8.28 -10.62
N VAL A 240 2.25 8.20 -11.66
CA VAL A 240 1.96 8.78 -12.98
C VAL A 240 1.56 7.62 -13.91
N HIS A 241 0.25 7.43 -14.08
CA HIS A 241 -0.33 6.23 -14.71
C HIS A 241 -1.23 6.49 -15.92
N GLY A 242 -1.51 7.75 -16.25
CA GLY A 242 -2.29 8.16 -17.42
C GLY A 242 -1.49 8.07 -18.72
N ALA A 243 -2.13 7.83 -19.86
CA ALA A 243 -1.41 7.84 -21.13
C ALA A 243 -0.91 9.25 -21.54
N LEU A 244 -1.54 10.30 -21.00
CA LEU A 244 -1.22 11.71 -21.28
C LEU A 244 -0.72 12.45 -20.02
N SER A 245 -0.24 11.71 -19.02
CA SER A 245 0.42 12.28 -17.86
C SER A 245 1.93 12.06 -17.92
N PHE A 246 2.69 12.97 -17.31
CA PHE A 246 4.15 13.00 -17.39
C PHE A 246 4.77 13.62 -16.13
N PRO A 247 5.96 13.14 -15.71
CA PRO A 247 6.66 13.69 -14.56
C PRO A 247 7.31 15.04 -14.88
N LEU A 248 7.41 15.90 -13.87
CA LEU A 248 8.12 17.19 -13.91
C LEU A 248 9.31 17.22 -12.96
N CYS A 249 9.25 16.42 -11.89
CA CYS A 249 10.29 16.27 -10.88
C CYS A 249 10.37 14.80 -10.45
N LEU A 250 11.56 14.22 -10.55
CA LEU A 250 11.88 12.88 -10.07
C LEU A 250 13.01 12.97 -9.05
N ASP A 251 12.96 12.14 -8.00
CA ASP A 251 14.08 11.98 -7.09
C ASP A 251 15.15 11.03 -7.66
N GLY A 252 16.27 10.87 -6.94
CA GLY A 252 17.36 9.97 -7.34
C GLY A 252 16.97 8.47 -7.43
N SER A 253 15.78 8.10 -6.97
CA SER A 253 15.20 6.75 -7.10
C SER A 253 14.06 6.70 -8.11
N GLN A 254 13.97 7.70 -9.00
CA GLN A 254 12.96 7.82 -10.07
C GLN A 254 11.51 7.93 -9.54
N ARG A 255 11.32 8.31 -8.27
CA ARG A 255 9.97 8.55 -7.71
C ARG A 255 9.53 9.96 -8.04
N CYS A 256 8.28 10.11 -8.48
CA CYS A 256 7.76 11.38 -8.93
C CYS A 256 7.28 12.26 -7.76
N LEU A 257 7.65 13.55 -7.79
CA LEU A 257 7.31 14.54 -6.76
C LEU A 257 6.47 15.70 -7.30
N LEU A 258 6.52 15.96 -8.60
CA LEU A 258 5.66 16.91 -9.33
C LEU A 258 5.31 16.27 -10.68
N ALA A 259 4.05 16.36 -11.10
CA ALA A 259 3.61 15.82 -12.38
C ALA A 259 2.57 16.72 -13.04
N ALA A 260 2.36 16.52 -14.33
CA ALA A 260 1.30 17.14 -15.09
C ALA A 260 0.58 16.13 -15.97
N ALA A 261 -0.62 16.51 -16.43
CA ALA A 261 -1.41 15.72 -17.35
C ALA A 261 -2.23 16.59 -18.28
N ARG A 262 -2.57 16.04 -19.45
CA ARG A 262 -3.65 16.54 -20.30
C ARG A 262 -4.83 15.59 -20.23
N TYR A 263 -6.04 16.16 -20.17
CA TYR A 263 -7.28 15.39 -20.19
C TYR A 263 -8.38 16.20 -20.86
N GLY A 264 -9.12 15.57 -21.77
CA GLY A 264 -10.02 16.29 -22.67
C GLY A 264 -9.29 17.40 -23.39
N ARG A 265 -9.81 18.61 -23.21
CA ARG A 265 -9.22 19.86 -23.73
C ARG A 265 -8.41 20.61 -22.67
N GLY A 266 -8.42 20.15 -21.42
CA GLY A 266 -7.81 20.80 -20.28
C GLY A 266 -6.47 20.22 -19.87
N ARG A 267 -5.97 20.74 -18.74
CA ARG A 267 -4.61 20.56 -18.28
C ARG A 267 -4.58 20.48 -16.75
N VAL A 268 -3.68 19.68 -16.20
CA VAL A 268 -3.56 19.45 -14.76
C VAL A 268 -2.10 19.52 -14.36
N VAL A 269 -1.79 20.20 -13.25
CA VAL A 269 -0.48 20.18 -12.58
C VAL A 269 -0.71 19.80 -11.12
N VAL A 270 0.09 18.85 -10.61
CA VAL A 270 -0.02 18.33 -9.25
C VAL A 270 1.27 18.56 -8.48
N ALA A 271 1.12 19.16 -7.31
CA ALA A 271 2.15 19.31 -6.28
C ALA A 271 1.91 18.34 -5.12
N THR A 272 2.98 17.81 -4.54
CA THR A 272 2.94 16.77 -3.49
C THR A 272 2.87 17.33 -2.07
N HIS A 273 2.70 18.64 -1.94
CA HIS A 273 2.39 19.34 -0.70
C HIS A 273 1.76 20.71 -1.02
N GLU A 274 0.77 21.17 -0.25
CA GLU A 274 0.08 22.43 -0.50
C GLU A 274 1.00 23.66 -0.32
N SER A 275 1.99 23.57 0.58
CA SER A 275 3.00 24.64 0.76
C SER A 275 3.83 24.93 -0.48
N GLN A 276 3.94 23.96 -1.40
CA GLN A 276 4.64 24.15 -2.67
C GLN A 276 3.88 25.12 -3.58
N LEU A 277 2.55 25.24 -3.42
CA LEU A 277 1.72 26.10 -4.26
C LEU A 277 1.80 27.59 -3.93
N PHE A 278 2.45 27.98 -2.84
CA PHE A 278 2.61 29.39 -2.48
C PHE A 278 4.02 29.73 -1.97
N SER A 279 4.98 28.81 -2.19
CA SER A 279 6.37 29.04 -1.83
C SER A 279 7.03 29.98 -2.84
N PRO A 280 7.65 31.10 -2.41
CA PRO A 280 8.44 31.96 -3.30
C PRO A 280 9.56 31.22 -4.02
N LYS A 281 10.09 30.15 -3.42
CA LYS A 281 11.14 29.29 -3.99
C LYS A 281 10.73 28.61 -5.30
N LEU A 282 9.41 28.40 -5.50
CA LEU A 282 8.84 27.80 -6.69
C LEU A 282 8.12 28.82 -7.57
N ALA A 283 8.28 30.13 -7.33
CA ALA A 283 7.50 31.17 -8.00
C ALA A 283 7.57 31.08 -9.53
N ARG A 284 8.77 30.91 -10.11
CA ARG A 284 8.94 30.77 -11.57
C ARG A 284 8.16 29.57 -12.12
N PHE A 285 8.28 28.42 -11.47
CA PHE A 285 7.55 27.21 -11.85
C PHE A 285 6.03 27.41 -11.75
N LEU A 286 5.54 28.00 -10.66
CA LEU A 286 4.09 28.24 -10.47
C LEU A 286 3.52 29.20 -11.52
N LEU A 287 4.26 30.23 -11.91
CA LEU A 287 3.85 31.16 -12.97
C LEU A 287 3.80 30.45 -14.34
N ASN A 288 4.80 29.62 -14.65
CA ASN A 288 4.78 28.80 -15.86
C ASN A 288 3.60 27.83 -15.84
N ALA A 289 3.32 27.19 -14.70
CA ALA A 289 2.20 26.28 -14.50
C ALA A 289 0.86 26.98 -14.76
N VAL A 290 0.59 28.12 -14.12
CA VAL A 290 -0.65 28.88 -14.32
C VAL A 290 -0.80 29.33 -15.79
N SER A 291 0.27 29.79 -16.42
CA SER A 291 0.26 30.16 -17.84
C SER A 291 -0.07 28.96 -18.75
N TRP A 292 0.59 27.82 -18.52
CA TRP A 292 0.35 26.59 -19.27
C TRP A 292 -1.07 26.06 -19.04
N LEU A 293 -1.57 26.07 -17.80
CA LEU A 293 -2.94 25.68 -17.45
C LEU A 293 -4.00 26.58 -18.11
N GLY A 294 -3.73 27.88 -18.21
CA GLY A 294 -4.62 28.84 -18.86
C GLY A 294 -4.80 28.61 -20.36
N ALA A 295 -3.85 27.91 -21.01
CA ALA A 295 -3.86 27.61 -22.44
C ALA A 295 -4.10 28.85 -23.33
N GLY A 296 -3.55 30.00 -22.93
CA GLY A 296 -3.68 31.27 -23.68
C GLY A 296 -4.99 32.03 -23.49
N ARG A 297 -5.99 31.50 -22.74
CA ARG A 297 -7.31 32.14 -22.57
C ARG A 297 -7.30 33.43 -21.75
N LYS A 298 -6.20 33.75 -21.05
CA LYS A 298 -6.04 34.95 -20.19
C LYS A 298 -7.21 35.20 -19.21
N GLY A 299 -7.94 34.15 -18.83
CA GLY A 299 -9.07 34.24 -17.93
C GLY A 299 -8.66 34.38 -16.47
N LEU A 300 -9.65 34.43 -15.58
CA LEU A 300 -9.43 34.57 -14.15
C LEU A 300 -8.83 33.29 -13.55
N VAL A 301 -7.90 33.45 -12.60
CA VAL A 301 -7.38 32.35 -11.77
C VAL A 301 -8.16 32.31 -10.47
N GLY A 302 -8.97 31.28 -10.26
CA GLY A 302 -9.68 31.06 -9.01
C GLY A 302 -8.81 30.28 -8.02
N VAL A 303 -8.71 30.77 -6.79
CA VAL A 303 -7.87 30.18 -5.76
C VAL A 303 -8.74 29.80 -4.57
N ASP A 304 -8.68 28.54 -4.15
CA ASP A 304 -9.36 28.07 -2.95
C ASP A 304 -8.93 28.89 -1.71
N PRO A 305 -9.83 29.20 -0.76
CA PRO A 305 -9.51 29.99 0.44
C PRO A 305 -8.30 29.47 1.24
N SER A 306 -8.06 28.16 1.27
CA SER A 306 -6.90 27.57 1.95
C SER A 306 -5.56 27.94 1.31
N LEU A 307 -5.56 28.34 0.04
CA LEU A 307 -4.38 28.72 -0.75
C LEU A 307 -4.27 30.23 -0.98
N LYS A 308 -4.96 31.08 -0.21
CA LYS A 308 -4.97 32.55 -0.40
C LYS A 308 -3.59 33.21 -0.56
N LYS A 309 -2.52 32.60 -0.01
CA LYS A 309 -1.14 33.06 -0.16
C LYS A 309 -0.65 33.02 -1.62
N LEU A 310 -1.20 32.13 -2.46
CA LEU A 310 -0.90 32.06 -3.89
C LEU A 310 -1.35 33.34 -4.61
N CYS A 311 -2.47 33.96 -4.23
CA CYS A 311 -2.92 35.22 -4.84
C CYS A 311 -1.85 36.32 -4.71
N SER A 312 -1.16 36.40 -3.57
CA SER A 312 -0.07 37.37 -3.38
C SER A 312 1.09 37.15 -4.37
N LEU A 313 1.45 35.90 -4.63
CA LEU A 313 2.50 35.52 -5.59
C LEU A 313 2.06 35.84 -7.03
N LEU A 314 0.81 35.53 -7.39
CA LEU A 314 0.25 35.80 -8.71
C LEU A 314 0.13 37.31 -9.01
N SER A 315 -0.27 38.10 -8.02
CA SER A 315 -0.39 39.55 -8.15
C SER A 315 0.94 40.23 -8.44
N GLN A 316 2.06 39.74 -7.86
CA GLN A 316 3.40 40.25 -8.16
C GLN A 316 3.78 40.07 -9.64
N ALA A 317 3.21 39.06 -10.31
CA ALA A 317 3.40 38.79 -11.74
C ALA A 317 2.25 39.32 -12.61
N GLN A 318 1.38 40.19 -12.08
CA GLN A 318 0.23 40.78 -12.77
C GLN A 318 -0.77 39.75 -13.31
N VAL A 319 -0.86 38.57 -12.69
CA VAL A 319 -1.85 37.54 -13.04
C VAL A 319 -3.15 37.81 -12.28
N LYS A 320 -4.26 37.99 -13.03
CA LYS A 320 -5.59 38.20 -12.45
C LYS A 320 -6.02 36.97 -11.67
N SER A 321 -6.13 37.09 -10.34
CA SER A 321 -6.56 36.02 -9.47
C SER A 321 -7.57 36.50 -8.44
N GLN A 322 -8.46 35.60 -8.01
CA GLN A 322 -9.41 35.86 -6.93
C GLN A 322 -9.52 34.64 -6.02
N VAL A 323 -9.84 34.87 -4.74
CA VAL A 323 -10.20 33.79 -3.84
C VAL A 323 -11.65 33.41 -4.10
N SER A 324 -11.89 32.19 -4.60
CA SER A 324 -13.25 31.70 -4.88
C SER A 324 -13.29 30.18 -4.94
N GLN A 325 -14.49 29.61 -4.80
CA GLN A 325 -14.74 28.24 -5.25
C GLN A 325 -14.73 28.17 -6.78
N LEU A 326 -14.82 26.96 -7.33
CA LEU A 326 -14.94 26.79 -8.78
C LEU A 326 -16.24 27.47 -9.26
N ALA A 327 -16.13 28.38 -10.23
CA ALA A 327 -17.18 29.22 -10.79
C ALA A 327 -16.99 29.35 -12.31
N GLY A 328 -17.99 29.86 -13.03
CA GLY A 328 -18.07 29.77 -14.49
C GLY A 328 -17.08 30.63 -15.29
N ASP A 329 -16.52 31.68 -14.69
CA ASP A 329 -15.60 32.63 -15.32
C ASP A 329 -14.11 32.28 -15.13
N ILE A 330 -13.83 31.21 -14.40
CA ILE A 330 -12.48 30.76 -14.07
C ILE A 330 -11.86 29.99 -15.23
N SER A 331 -10.62 30.32 -15.58
CA SER A 331 -9.83 29.56 -16.58
C SER A 331 -8.86 28.57 -15.94
N VAL A 332 -8.36 28.90 -14.74
CA VAL A 332 -7.46 28.06 -13.95
C VAL A 332 -7.97 28.02 -12.52
N TYR A 333 -8.20 26.83 -11.98
CA TYR A 333 -8.61 26.62 -10.60
C TYR A 333 -7.48 26.02 -9.79
N CYS A 334 -7.13 26.68 -8.68
CA CYS A 334 -6.06 26.28 -7.77
C CYS A 334 -6.68 25.82 -6.44
N CYS A 335 -6.50 24.56 -6.06
CA CYS A 335 -7.11 24.00 -4.85
C CYS A 335 -6.21 23.00 -4.12
N THR A 336 -6.57 22.66 -2.89
CA THR A 336 -5.91 21.58 -2.15
C THR A 336 -6.47 20.22 -2.52
N SER A 337 -5.71 19.15 -2.26
CA SER A 337 -6.15 17.77 -2.49
C SER A 337 -6.89 17.16 -1.28
N TYR A 338 -7.34 17.96 -0.31
CA TYR A 338 -7.92 17.48 0.95
C TYR A 338 -9.44 17.28 0.92
N GLY A 339 -10.12 17.66 -0.16
CA GLY A 339 -11.55 17.47 -0.34
C GLY A 339 -11.91 17.03 -1.75
N ASP A 340 -13.03 16.31 -1.87
CA ASP A 340 -13.56 15.73 -3.11
C ASP A 340 -14.99 16.22 -3.42
N ARG A 341 -15.54 17.15 -2.63
CA ARG A 341 -16.92 17.65 -2.76
C ARG A 341 -17.24 18.23 -4.15
N GLU A 342 -16.23 18.76 -4.83
CA GLU A 342 -16.37 19.35 -6.17
C GLU A 342 -15.82 18.45 -7.28
N ALA A 343 -15.57 17.16 -7.01
CA ALA A 343 -14.91 16.23 -7.95
C ALA A 343 -15.54 16.24 -9.35
N GLU A 344 -16.85 16.00 -9.47
CA GLU A 344 -17.54 16.00 -10.76
C GLU A 344 -17.47 17.35 -11.48
N ARG A 345 -17.52 18.45 -10.73
CA ARG A 345 -17.40 19.81 -11.30
C ARG A 345 -15.99 20.04 -11.83
N ILE A 346 -14.96 19.60 -11.09
CA ILE A 346 -13.55 19.70 -11.50
C ILE A 346 -13.28 18.81 -12.71
N HIS A 347 -13.84 17.59 -12.74
CA HIS A 347 -13.72 16.68 -13.88
C HIS A 347 -14.29 17.29 -15.16
N ALA A 348 -15.53 17.80 -15.11
CA ALA A 348 -16.14 18.46 -16.25
C ALA A 348 -15.37 19.74 -16.65
N PHE A 349 -14.96 20.54 -15.66
CA PHE A 349 -14.17 21.75 -15.89
C PHE A 349 -12.88 21.44 -16.66
N VAL A 350 -12.09 20.45 -16.23
CA VAL A 350 -10.86 20.06 -16.92
C VAL A 350 -11.17 19.44 -18.28
N ALA A 351 -12.11 18.49 -18.36
CA ALA A 351 -12.46 17.83 -19.63
C ALA A 351 -12.84 18.84 -20.72
N GLU A 352 -13.61 19.88 -20.37
CA GLU A 352 -14.09 20.92 -21.30
C GLU A 352 -13.05 22.01 -21.59
N GLY A 353 -11.90 21.98 -20.93
CA GLY A 353 -10.77 22.82 -21.26
C GLY A 353 -10.07 23.45 -20.08
N GLY A 354 -10.67 23.49 -18.89
CA GLY A 354 -10.15 24.16 -17.71
C GLY A 354 -8.75 23.70 -17.27
N GLY A 355 -8.03 24.59 -16.58
CA GLY A 355 -6.73 24.28 -15.99
C GLY A 355 -6.83 24.01 -14.49
N LEU A 356 -6.31 22.87 -14.00
CA LEU A 356 -6.29 22.53 -12.58
C LEU A 356 -4.87 22.57 -12.01
N LEU A 357 -4.64 23.38 -10.97
CA LEU A 357 -3.44 23.31 -10.13
C LEU A 357 -3.84 22.75 -8.76
N MET A 358 -3.37 21.56 -8.41
CA MET A 358 -3.73 20.90 -7.17
C MET A 358 -2.51 20.59 -6.32
N GLY A 359 -2.62 20.74 -4.99
CA GLY A 359 -1.52 20.48 -4.07
C GLY A 359 -1.95 19.90 -2.73
N GLY A 360 -1.20 18.93 -2.23
CA GLY A 360 -1.37 18.39 -0.89
C GLY A 360 -0.64 17.07 -0.72
N GLN A 361 -0.77 16.48 0.48
CA GLN A 361 -0.05 15.26 0.83
C GLN A 361 -0.99 14.19 1.39
N ALA A 362 -0.78 12.95 0.95
CA ALA A 362 -1.58 11.79 1.35
C ALA A 362 -0.91 10.96 2.45
N TRP A 363 0.39 11.13 2.73
CA TRP A 363 1.08 10.34 3.76
C TRP A 363 0.51 10.55 5.17
N TYR A 364 0.10 11.78 5.51
CA TYR A 364 -0.51 12.06 6.80
C TYR A 364 -1.89 11.42 6.89
N TRP A 365 -2.68 11.51 5.81
CA TRP A 365 -3.97 10.84 5.70
C TRP A 365 -3.80 9.33 5.88
N ALA A 366 -2.81 8.71 5.21
CA ALA A 366 -2.52 7.29 5.33
C ALA A 366 -2.09 6.90 6.76
N SER A 367 -1.32 7.77 7.44
CA SER A 367 -0.92 7.53 8.84
C SER A 367 -2.10 7.51 9.81
N ARG A 368 -3.15 8.29 9.52
CA ARG A 368 -4.41 8.37 10.28
C ARG A 368 -5.41 7.28 9.89
N ASN A 369 -5.30 6.76 8.66
CA ASN A 369 -6.22 5.79 8.07
C ASN A 369 -5.48 4.47 7.79
N ARG A 370 -4.91 3.86 8.84
CA ARG A 370 -4.14 2.62 8.71
C ARG A 370 -4.99 1.51 8.10
N GLY A 371 -4.43 0.77 7.14
CA GLY A 371 -5.12 -0.30 6.41
C GLY A 371 -5.98 0.16 5.23
N LYS A 372 -6.10 1.47 5.00
CA LYS A 372 -6.81 2.04 3.84
C LYS A 372 -5.82 2.43 2.74
N ALA A 373 -6.22 2.21 1.48
CA ALA A 373 -5.39 2.51 0.33
C ALA A 373 -5.53 3.98 -0.08
N ALA A 374 -4.53 4.82 0.24
CA ALA A 374 -4.55 6.24 -0.08
C ALA A 374 -4.80 6.52 -1.58
N VAL A 375 -4.21 5.71 -2.46
CA VAL A 375 -4.40 5.80 -3.92
C VAL A 375 -5.87 5.72 -4.37
N ALA A 376 -6.75 5.11 -3.57
CA ALA A 376 -8.17 4.95 -3.85
C ALA A 376 -9.06 5.85 -2.99
N GLU A 377 -8.75 5.96 -1.70
CA GLU A 377 -9.65 6.54 -0.69
C GLU A 377 -9.28 7.97 -0.28
N TYR A 378 -8.06 8.44 -0.58
CA TYR A 378 -7.69 9.83 -0.30
C TYR A 378 -8.54 10.79 -1.16
N PRO A 379 -9.17 11.84 -0.58
CA PRO A 379 -10.10 12.71 -1.31
C PRO A 379 -9.53 13.26 -2.62
N GLY A 380 -8.28 13.74 -2.62
CA GLY A 380 -7.65 14.24 -3.84
C GLY A 380 -7.52 13.20 -4.96
N ASN A 381 -7.35 11.92 -4.63
CA ASN A 381 -7.23 10.87 -5.63
C ASN A 381 -8.56 10.51 -6.29
N ARG A 382 -9.70 10.78 -5.64
CA ARG A 382 -11.02 10.72 -6.29
C ARG A 382 -11.16 11.73 -7.42
N ILE A 383 -10.34 12.78 -7.40
CA ILE A 383 -10.24 13.76 -8.48
C ILE A 383 -9.16 13.33 -9.48
N LEU A 384 -7.95 13.07 -8.98
CA LEU A 384 -6.75 12.93 -9.81
C LEU A 384 -6.66 11.62 -10.60
N ASN A 385 -7.25 10.51 -10.11
CA ASN A 385 -7.19 9.21 -10.79
C ASN A 385 -7.77 9.27 -12.22
N ARG A 386 -8.84 10.04 -12.41
CA ARG A 386 -9.46 10.30 -13.73
C ARG A 386 -8.51 10.98 -14.72
N PHE A 387 -7.55 11.75 -14.21
CA PHE A 387 -6.53 12.42 -15.02
C PHE A 387 -5.23 11.61 -15.14
N GLY A 388 -5.19 10.39 -14.59
CA GLY A 388 -4.02 9.52 -14.67
C GLY A 388 -2.88 9.89 -13.72
N LEU A 389 -3.22 10.50 -12.58
CA LEU A 389 -2.29 10.91 -11.54
C LEU A 389 -2.83 10.48 -10.17
N SER A 390 -1.98 10.06 -9.25
CA SER A 390 -2.39 9.80 -7.86
C SER A 390 -1.31 10.26 -6.88
N ILE A 391 -1.71 10.87 -5.76
CA ILE A 391 -0.86 11.18 -4.62
C ILE A 391 -0.80 9.97 -3.70
N LEU A 392 0.38 9.41 -3.50
CA LEU A 392 0.56 8.18 -2.73
C LEU A 392 0.80 8.43 -1.24
N GLY A 393 0.51 7.44 -0.41
CA GLY A 393 0.65 7.52 1.05
C GLY A 393 2.10 7.51 1.57
N GLN A 394 3.09 7.46 0.69
CA GLN A 394 4.51 7.41 1.02
C GLN A 394 5.12 8.81 1.03
N GLN A 395 5.96 9.06 2.04
CA GLN A 395 6.74 10.29 2.14
C GLN A 395 7.83 10.33 1.07
N GLY A 396 7.92 11.48 0.39
CA GLY A 396 9.09 11.90 -0.35
C GLY A 396 10.06 12.69 0.54
N LYS A 397 11.29 12.90 0.07
CA LYS A 397 12.26 13.74 0.77
C LYS A 397 12.07 15.20 0.35
N ALA A 398 11.91 16.10 1.31
CA ALA A 398 12.00 17.53 1.04
C ALA A 398 13.47 17.88 0.76
N ALA A 399 13.78 18.16 -0.50
CA ALA A 399 15.12 18.52 -0.95
C ALA A 399 15.01 19.36 -2.23
N MET A 400 16.16 19.81 -2.71
CA MET A 400 16.30 20.45 -4.00
C MET A 400 16.53 19.37 -5.06
N TYR A 401 15.79 19.47 -6.18
CA TYR A 401 15.85 18.51 -7.26
C TYR A 401 16.07 19.20 -8.60
N PRO A 402 16.82 18.57 -9.52
CA PRO A 402 16.86 19.06 -10.89
C PRO A 402 15.47 18.90 -11.53
N PRO A 403 15.06 19.83 -12.41
CA PRO A 403 13.92 19.62 -13.28
C PRO A 403 14.14 18.37 -14.14
N VAL A 404 13.06 17.69 -14.53
CA VAL A 404 13.13 16.59 -15.49
C VAL A 404 13.72 17.12 -16.81
N GLY A 405 14.87 16.58 -17.22
CA GLY A 405 15.59 16.99 -18.44
C GLY A 405 14.97 16.46 -19.73
N PRO A 406 15.58 16.74 -20.91
CA PRO A 406 15.14 16.11 -22.16
C PRO A 406 15.40 14.59 -22.13
N GLY A 407 14.54 13.82 -22.80
CA GLY A 407 14.72 12.37 -22.97
C GLY A 407 13.67 11.50 -22.28
N GLU A 408 13.99 10.21 -22.12
CA GLU A 408 13.07 9.22 -21.60
C GLU A 408 13.12 9.10 -20.07
N HIS A 409 12.01 9.42 -19.40
CA HIS A 409 11.86 9.33 -17.94
C HIS A 409 10.94 8.21 -17.48
N TYR A 410 11.04 7.84 -16.21
CA TYR A 410 10.14 6.83 -15.66
C TYR A 410 8.66 7.23 -15.81
N HIS A 411 7.86 6.31 -16.34
CA HIS A 411 6.40 6.41 -16.45
C HIS A 411 5.79 5.01 -16.34
N PHE A 412 4.77 4.84 -15.49
CA PHE A 412 4.29 3.51 -15.09
C PHE A 412 3.95 2.60 -16.28
N ARG A 413 3.12 3.08 -17.22
CA ARG A 413 2.70 2.28 -18.39
C ARG A 413 3.85 1.90 -19.31
N ARG A 414 4.86 2.77 -19.44
CA ARG A 414 6.02 2.51 -20.29
C ARG A 414 6.97 1.52 -19.62
N ALA A 415 7.26 1.72 -18.34
CA ALA A 415 8.04 0.78 -17.55
C ALA A 415 7.40 -0.61 -17.56
N LEU A 416 6.07 -0.71 -17.41
CA LEU A 416 5.34 -1.97 -17.48
C LEU A 416 5.40 -2.62 -18.87
N LEU A 417 5.33 -1.83 -19.95
CA LEU A 417 5.48 -2.34 -21.32
C LEU A 417 6.88 -2.93 -21.53
N LEU A 418 7.94 -2.17 -21.21
CA LEU A 418 9.32 -2.65 -21.31
C LEU A 418 9.55 -3.91 -20.47
N PHE A 419 9.05 -3.90 -19.24
CA PHE A 419 9.11 -5.05 -18.33
C PHE A 419 8.44 -6.29 -18.94
N SER A 420 7.21 -6.15 -19.44
CA SER A 420 6.48 -7.25 -20.05
C SER A 420 7.14 -7.76 -21.34
N THR A 421 7.80 -6.90 -22.12
CA THR A 421 8.50 -7.30 -23.36
C THR A 421 9.77 -8.07 -23.02
N GLN A 422 10.63 -7.53 -22.16
CA GLN A 422 11.88 -8.20 -21.81
C GLN A 422 11.67 -9.50 -21.03
N LEU A 423 10.56 -9.63 -20.27
CA LEU A 423 10.17 -10.90 -19.67
C LEU A 423 9.79 -11.96 -20.72
N GLN A 424 9.11 -11.57 -21.81
CA GLN A 424 8.74 -12.48 -22.89
C GLN A 424 9.95 -12.93 -23.71
N GLU A 425 10.95 -12.07 -23.82
CA GLU A 425 12.19 -12.36 -24.56
C GLU A 425 13.24 -13.08 -23.70
N HIS A 426 12.94 -13.40 -22.43
CA HIS A 426 13.87 -14.02 -21.47
C HIS A 426 15.22 -13.28 -21.34
N GLN A 427 15.22 -11.96 -21.51
CA GLN A 427 16.42 -11.13 -21.41
C GLN A 427 16.67 -10.68 -19.97
N GLU A 428 17.91 -10.34 -19.63
CA GLU A 428 18.23 -9.58 -18.40
C GLU A 428 17.72 -8.12 -18.51
N PRO A 429 17.38 -7.45 -17.39
CA PRO A 429 16.94 -6.06 -17.44
C PRO A 429 18.08 -5.13 -17.88
N THR A 430 17.88 -4.50 -19.03
CA THR A 430 18.76 -3.44 -19.57
C THR A 430 18.27 -2.05 -19.17
N GLU A 431 19.13 -1.04 -19.30
CA GLU A 431 18.69 0.35 -19.13
C GLU A 431 17.69 0.74 -20.23
N PRO A 432 16.66 1.56 -19.93
CA PRO A 432 16.42 2.22 -18.63
C PRO A 432 15.63 1.36 -17.63
N LEU A 433 15.15 0.17 -18.02
CA LEU A 433 14.31 -0.68 -17.16
C LEU A 433 15.00 -1.05 -15.85
N LYS A 434 16.31 -1.33 -15.88
CA LYS A 434 17.09 -1.69 -14.70
C LYS A 434 17.04 -0.61 -13.60
N GLY A 435 17.11 0.68 -13.97
CA GLY A 435 16.87 1.81 -13.07
C GLY A 435 15.40 2.00 -12.65
N TRP A 436 14.46 1.36 -13.35
CA TRP A 436 13.01 1.50 -13.15
C TRP A 436 12.36 0.33 -12.39
N LEU A 437 13.07 -0.75 -12.09
CA LEU A 437 12.49 -1.91 -11.39
C LEU A 437 11.93 -1.54 -10.01
N HIS A 438 12.67 -0.76 -9.23
CA HIS A 438 12.24 -0.32 -7.90
C HIS A 438 10.96 0.53 -7.92
N PRO A 439 10.86 1.64 -8.68
CA PRO A 439 9.61 2.41 -8.76
C PRO A 439 8.49 1.59 -9.43
N LEU A 440 8.79 0.74 -10.42
CA LEU A 440 7.78 -0.13 -11.04
C LEU A 440 7.15 -1.09 -10.03
N LYS A 441 7.95 -1.71 -9.15
CA LYS A 441 7.46 -2.56 -8.05
C LYS A 441 6.45 -1.81 -7.19
N HIS A 442 6.81 -0.60 -6.76
CA HIS A 442 5.99 0.23 -5.90
C HIS A 442 4.70 0.70 -6.57
N ASP A 443 4.80 1.12 -7.84
CA ASP A 443 3.66 1.63 -8.60
C ASP A 443 2.71 0.52 -9.03
N CYS A 444 3.20 -0.70 -9.28
CA CYS A 444 2.36 -1.88 -9.45
C CYS A 444 1.51 -2.12 -8.19
N ALA A 445 2.12 -2.06 -7.00
CA ALA A 445 1.40 -2.23 -5.74
C ALA A 445 0.34 -1.15 -5.54
N ALA A 446 0.73 0.12 -5.71
CA ALA A 446 -0.19 1.24 -5.59
C ALA A 446 -1.34 1.15 -6.60
N PHE A 447 -1.04 0.89 -7.87
CA PHE A 447 -2.05 0.86 -8.93
C PHE A 447 -3.10 -0.24 -8.70
N LEU A 448 -2.68 -1.42 -8.22
CA LEU A 448 -3.61 -2.54 -7.97
C LEU A 448 -4.63 -2.25 -6.88
N HIS A 449 -4.37 -1.29 -6.00
CA HIS A 449 -5.34 -0.85 -5.01
C HIS A 449 -6.37 0.16 -5.54
N ILE A 450 -6.22 0.66 -6.78
CA ILE A 450 -7.25 1.48 -7.41
C ILE A 450 -8.44 0.56 -7.77
N PRO A 451 -9.68 0.89 -7.37
CA PRO A 451 -10.83 0.06 -7.66
C PRO A 451 -11.01 -0.17 -9.16
N ALA A 452 -10.85 -1.41 -9.58
CA ALA A 452 -11.04 -1.82 -10.98
C ALA A 452 -12.47 -2.32 -11.26
N HIS A 453 -13.30 -2.49 -10.22
CA HIS A 453 -14.70 -2.87 -10.40
C HIS A 453 -15.43 -1.75 -11.13
N GLU A 454 -16.13 -2.09 -12.21
CA GLU A 454 -16.92 -1.14 -13.03
C GLU A 454 -16.12 -0.04 -13.75
N CYS A 455 -14.79 0.02 -13.61
CA CYS A 455 -13.90 0.87 -14.42
C CYS A 455 -13.15 0.03 -15.48
N PRO A 456 -13.58 0.05 -16.75
CA PRO A 456 -12.97 -0.74 -17.82
C PRO A 456 -11.48 -0.46 -18.01
N ALA A 457 -11.03 0.78 -17.83
CA ALA A 457 -9.65 1.17 -17.99
C ALA A 457 -8.72 0.47 -16.97
N TYR A 458 -9.11 0.46 -15.71
CA TYR A 458 -8.33 -0.17 -14.64
C TYR A 458 -8.49 -1.70 -14.66
N ALA A 459 -9.70 -2.21 -14.95
CA ALA A 459 -9.92 -3.64 -15.16
C ALA A 459 -9.04 -4.21 -16.29
N SER A 460 -8.82 -3.44 -17.36
CA SER A 460 -7.90 -3.81 -18.43
C SER A 460 -6.46 -3.98 -17.92
N LEU A 461 -5.96 -3.02 -17.13
CA LEU A 461 -4.61 -3.06 -16.56
C LEU A 461 -4.43 -4.22 -15.57
N HIS A 462 -5.40 -4.47 -14.68
CA HIS A 462 -5.40 -5.65 -13.80
C HIS A 462 -5.30 -6.94 -14.62
N ARG A 463 -6.06 -7.05 -15.72
CA ARG A 463 -5.99 -8.20 -16.63
C ARG A 463 -4.66 -8.29 -17.39
N ILE A 464 -3.96 -7.19 -17.62
CA ILE A 464 -2.61 -7.21 -18.22
C ILE A 464 -1.62 -7.75 -17.19
N LEU A 465 -1.59 -7.19 -15.97
CA LEU A 465 -0.72 -7.62 -14.88
C LEU A 465 -0.92 -9.10 -14.54
N THR A 466 -2.19 -9.54 -14.42
CA THR A 466 -2.54 -10.95 -14.23
C THR A 466 -2.03 -11.83 -15.38
N LYS A 467 -2.07 -11.35 -16.62
CA LYS A 467 -1.58 -12.10 -17.78
C LYS A 467 -0.05 -12.19 -17.80
N VAL A 468 0.65 -11.16 -17.36
CA VAL A 468 2.11 -11.19 -17.19
C VAL A 468 2.46 -12.30 -16.20
N LEU A 469 1.89 -12.26 -15.00
CA LEU A 469 2.14 -13.26 -13.96
C LEU A 469 1.75 -14.68 -14.36
N LYS A 470 0.59 -14.89 -14.99
CA LYS A 470 0.19 -16.23 -15.46
C LYS A 470 1.14 -16.83 -16.49
N ARG A 471 1.82 -15.99 -17.27
CA ARG A 471 2.79 -16.43 -18.29
C ARG A 471 4.16 -16.69 -17.69
N THR A 472 4.61 -15.85 -16.76
CA THR A 472 5.95 -15.96 -16.15
C THR A 472 5.99 -16.94 -14.99
N GLY A 473 4.87 -17.13 -14.28
CA GLY A 473 4.84 -17.78 -12.98
C GLY A 473 5.22 -16.84 -11.85
N ILE A 474 5.04 -17.33 -10.62
CA ILE A 474 5.51 -16.67 -9.39
C ILE A 474 6.95 -17.16 -9.14
N PRO A 475 7.93 -16.26 -8.98
CA PRO A 475 9.31 -16.66 -8.72
C PRO A 475 9.44 -17.49 -7.44
N GLN A 476 10.33 -18.49 -7.46
CA GLN A 476 10.76 -19.18 -6.25
C GLN A 476 11.59 -18.22 -5.39
N VAL A 477 11.34 -18.22 -4.08
CA VAL A 477 12.11 -17.42 -3.12
C VAL A 477 12.25 -18.22 -1.84
N SER A 478 13.49 -18.41 -1.39
CA SER A 478 13.81 -19.16 -0.16
C SER A 478 15.17 -18.72 0.40
N GLY A 479 15.53 -19.23 1.58
CA GLY A 479 16.87 -19.02 2.13
C GLY A 479 18.01 -19.48 1.21
N HIS A 480 17.77 -20.52 0.39
CA HIS A 480 18.73 -21.05 -0.58
C HIS A 480 18.62 -20.43 -1.98
N CYS A 481 17.51 -19.76 -2.27
CA CYS A 481 17.26 -19.05 -3.53
C CYS A 481 16.80 -17.62 -3.22
N PRO A 482 17.72 -16.74 -2.75
CA PRO A 482 17.35 -15.40 -2.39
C PRO A 482 17.15 -14.50 -3.62
N VAL A 483 16.24 -13.53 -3.49
CA VAL A 483 15.87 -12.60 -4.55
C VAL A 483 16.35 -11.19 -4.20
N LYS A 484 17.16 -10.57 -5.06
CA LYS A 484 17.59 -9.18 -4.90
C LYS A 484 16.39 -8.24 -5.00
N SER A 485 16.30 -7.21 -4.17
CA SER A 485 15.12 -6.34 -4.14
C SER A 485 14.95 -5.42 -5.35
N ASN A 486 15.99 -5.25 -6.17
CA ASN A 486 15.98 -4.57 -7.47
C ASN A 486 16.16 -5.58 -8.63
N SER A 487 15.27 -6.57 -8.69
CA SER A 487 15.26 -7.63 -9.71
C SER A 487 13.87 -7.78 -10.34
N LYS A 488 13.75 -8.52 -11.44
CA LYS A 488 12.46 -8.79 -12.08
C LYS A 488 11.59 -9.68 -11.18
N GLU A 489 12.23 -10.60 -10.46
CA GLU A 489 11.61 -11.52 -9.52
C GLU A 489 10.97 -10.75 -8.37
N ALA A 490 11.65 -9.73 -7.82
CA ALA A 490 11.07 -8.88 -6.77
C ALA A 490 9.82 -8.13 -7.24
N VAL A 491 9.80 -7.65 -8.49
CA VAL A 491 8.61 -7.02 -9.08
C VAL A 491 7.47 -8.04 -9.21
N LEU A 492 7.76 -9.26 -9.69
CA LEU A 492 6.76 -10.32 -9.84
C LEU A 492 6.20 -10.79 -8.49
N LEU A 493 7.04 -10.97 -7.46
CA LEU A 493 6.62 -11.34 -6.10
C LEU A 493 5.67 -10.29 -5.50
N CYS A 494 6.00 -9.01 -5.67
CA CYS A 494 5.15 -7.90 -5.24
C CYS A 494 3.84 -7.90 -6.02
N MET A 495 3.87 -7.95 -7.35
CA MET A 495 2.67 -8.01 -8.17
C MET A 495 1.76 -9.20 -7.81
N ALA A 496 2.32 -10.37 -7.53
CA ALA A 496 1.56 -11.56 -7.16
C ALA A 496 0.85 -11.37 -5.82
N THR A 497 1.58 -10.87 -4.82
CA THR A 497 1.04 -10.54 -3.50
C THR A 497 -0.12 -9.55 -3.63
N GLU A 498 0.08 -8.44 -4.33
CA GLU A 498 -0.91 -7.37 -4.44
C GLU A 498 -2.15 -7.78 -5.26
N LEU A 499 -1.98 -8.56 -6.32
CA LEU A 499 -3.12 -9.13 -7.03
C LEU A 499 -3.92 -10.07 -6.13
N SER A 500 -3.27 -10.88 -5.30
CA SER A 500 -3.97 -11.78 -4.37
C SER A 500 -4.84 -11.03 -3.35
N LEU A 501 -4.44 -9.81 -2.96
CA LEU A 501 -5.21 -8.98 -2.02
C LEU A 501 -6.48 -8.39 -2.65
N THR A 502 -6.50 -8.24 -3.98
CA THR A 502 -7.58 -7.61 -4.76
C THR A 502 -8.50 -8.63 -5.43
N MET A 503 -8.09 -9.89 -5.53
CA MET A 503 -8.90 -10.99 -6.04
C MET A 503 -9.73 -11.64 -4.92
N THR A 504 -10.93 -12.11 -5.28
CA THR A 504 -11.77 -12.92 -4.38
C THR A 504 -11.25 -14.35 -4.20
N ASP A 505 -10.47 -14.85 -5.17
CA ASP A 505 -9.87 -16.18 -5.15
C ASP A 505 -8.45 -16.13 -5.72
N SER A 506 -7.45 -16.46 -4.89
CA SER A 506 -6.04 -16.49 -5.28
C SER A 506 -5.63 -17.78 -6.00
N SER A 507 -6.48 -18.80 -6.06
CA SER A 507 -6.18 -20.07 -6.73
C SER A 507 -5.83 -19.86 -8.20
N ALA A 508 -6.44 -18.84 -8.83
CA ALA A 508 -6.17 -18.47 -10.20
C ALA A 508 -4.71 -18.02 -10.46
N LEU A 509 -3.94 -17.70 -9.42
CA LEU A 509 -2.52 -17.32 -9.48
C LEU A 509 -1.58 -18.49 -9.17
N VAL A 510 -2.03 -19.47 -8.38
CA VAL A 510 -1.22 -20.61 -7.93
C VAL A 510 -1.56 -21.83 -8.77
N GLN A 511 -0.64 -22.25 -9.64
CA GLN A 511 -0.79 -23.47 -10.45
C GLN A 511 -0.55 -24.75 -9.62
N LYS A 512 -1.10 -24.85 -8.40
CA LYS A 512 -0.99 -26.04 -7.54
C LYS A 512 -2.37 -26.64 -7.27
N SER A 513 -2.42 -27.97 -7.26
CA SER A 513 -3.63 -28.73 -6.93
C SER A 513 -3.93 -28.67 -5.43
N ALA A 514 -5.21 -28.61 -5.07
CA ALA A 514 -5.75 -28.57 -3.71
C ALA A 514 -5.64 -29.92 -2.96
N ALA A 515 -4.53 -30.64 -3.12
CA ALA A 515 -4.38 -31.94 -2.48
C ALA A 515 -4.25 -31.78 -0.96
N GLY A 516 -5.18 -32.36 -0.19
CA GLY A 516 -5.12 -32.44 1.26
C GLY A 516 -5.92 -31.39 2.04
N VAL A 517 -6.73 -30.55 1.38
CA VAL A 517 -7.71 -29.68 2.06
C VAL A 517 -8.70 -30.56 2.83
N CYS A 518 -9.06 -30.18 4.06
CA CYS A 518 -10.05 -30.92 4.81
C CYS A 518 -11.42 -30.71 4.13
N ASP A 519 -12.04 -31.79 3.66
CA ASP A 519 -13.35 -31.74 2.99
C ASP A 519 -14.49 -31.31 3.94
N LEU A 520 -14.25 -31.34 5.27
CA LEU A 520 -15.24 -31.03 6.30
C LEU A 520 -14.92 -29.73 7.04
N PRO A 521 -15.93 -28.88 7.33
CA PRO A 521 -15.78 -27.71 8.19
C PRO A 521 -15.27 -28.10 9.58
N VAL A 522 -14.37 -27.29 10.15
CA VAL A 522 -13.88 -27.47 11.53
C VAL A 522 -14.36 -26.31 12.41
N THR A 523 -15.07 -26.63 13.49
CA THR A 523 -15.49 -25.66 14.50
C THR A 523 -14.49 -25.62 15.64
N VAL A 524 -14.06 -24.40 16.01
CA VAL A 524 -13.14 -24.14 17.12
C VAL A 524 -13.78 -23.14 18.08
N GLU A 525 -13.62 -23.40 19.38
CA GLU A 525 -14.04 -22.46 20.43
C GLU A 525 -12.96 -21.40 20.64
N ILE A 526 -13.32 -20.14 20.45
CA ILE A 526 -12.41 -19.01 20.57
C ILE A 526 -12.84 -18.13 21.74
N ASP A 527 -11.93 -17.93 22.69
CA ASP A 527 -12.13 -16.96 23.77
C ASP A 527 -12.04 -15.52 23.24
N GLY A 528 -13.21 -14.92 23.03
CA GLY A 528 -13.40 -13.53 22.66
C GLY A 528 -13.33 -12.56 23.83
N THR A 529 -13.02 -13.01 25.05
CA THR A 529 -12.73 -12.12 26.18
C THR A 529 -11.26 -11.70 26.14
N ASN A 530 -11.00 -10.40 26.24
CA ASN A 530 -9.65 -9.85 26.21
C ASN A 530 -9.57 -8.53 27.00
N PRO A 531 -9.25 -8.57 28.30
CA PRO A 531 -9.17 -7.36 29.14
C PRO A 531 -7.93 -6.49 28.86
N GLY A 532 -6.98 -6.99 28.06
CA GLY A 532 -5.72 -6.31 27.76
C GLY A 532 -5.70 -5.66 26.37
N LYS A 533 -4.48 -5.47 25.85
CA LYS A 533 -4.24 -5.08 24.45
C LYS A 533 -4.72 -6.19 23.50
N THR A 534 -4.91 -5.86 22.22
CA THR A 534 -5.30 -6.79 21.15
C THR A 534 -4.58 -8.14 21.24
N ALA A 535 -5.29 -9.26 21.11
CA ALA A 535 -4.73 -10.60 21.32
C ALA A 535 -5.01 -11.53 20.13
N TRP A 536 -4.07 -12.43 19.84
CA TRP A 536 -4.23 -13.44 18.79
C TRP A 536 -4.65 -14.77 19.42
N ARG A 537 -5.77 -15.33 18.96
CA ARG A 537 -6.27 -16.65 19.36
C ARG A 537 -5.94 -17.67 18.26
N SER A 538 -5.22 -18.71 18.65
CA SER A 538 -4.85 -19.82 17.76
C SER A 538 -6.06 -20.68 17.46
N THR A 539 -6.20 -21.09 16.20
CA THR A 539 -7.26 -22.03 15.78
C THR A 539 -6.77 -23.46 15.64
N GLY A 540 -5.45 -23.69 15.58
CA GLY A 540 -4.88 -24.99 15.19
C GLY A 540 -5.14 -25.35 13.72
N LEU A 541 -5.52 -24.38 12.90
CA LEU A 541 -5.81 -24.54 11.48
C LEU A 541 -4.83 -23.75 10.62
N TYR A 542 -4.56 -24.26 9.42
CA TYR A 542 -3.68 -23.68 8.43
C TYR A 542 -4.41 -23.55 7.10
N LEU A 543 -4.33 -22.39 6.46
CA LEU A 543 -4.82 -22.17 5.10
C LEU A 543 -3.70 -22.54 4.10
N PRO A 544 -3.91 -23.53 3.22
CA PRO A 544 -2.94 -23.84 2.17
C PRO A 544 -2.68 -22.67 1.22
N GLU A 545 -1.49 -22.65 0.63
CA GLU A 545 -1.05 -21.65 -0.35
C GLU A 545 -2.07 -21.48 -1.49
N GLY A 546 -2.49 -20.25 -1.78
CA GLY A 546 -3.42 -19.92 -2.85
C GLY A 546 -4.89 -20.24 -2.59
N HIS A 547 -5.23 -20.84 -1.45
CA HIS A 547 -6.61 -21.25 -1.15
C HIS A 547 -7.41 -20.14 -0.46
N THR A 548 -8.73 -20.33 -0.45
CA THR A 548 -9.70 -19.48 0.26
C THR A 548 -10.31 -20.26 1.41
N ALA A 549 -10.29 -19.67 2.61
CA ALA A 549 -11.07 -20.15 3.74
C ALA A 549 -12.39 -19.39 3.84
N VAL A 550 -13.47 -20.10 4.19
CA VAL A 550 -14.75 -19.50 4.59
C VAL A 550 -14.89 -19.63 6.10
N ILE A 551 -14.98 -18.49 6.78
CA ILE A 551 -15.05 -18.40 8.22
C ILE A 551 -16.47 -17.99 8.60
N THR A 552 -17.17 -18.91 9.24
CA THR A 552 -18.53 -18.71 9.73
C THR A 552 -18.49 -18.33 11.21
N CYS A 553 -18.95 -17.12 11.51
CA CYS A 553 -19.01 -16.53 12.83
C CYS A 553 -20.47 -16.30 13.29
N PRO A 554 -20.78 -16.40 14.59
CA PRO A 554 -22.06 -16.00 15.15
C PRO A 554 -22.34 -14.51 14.92
N CYS A 555 -23.63 -14.12 14.90
CA CYS A 555 -24.04 -12.72 14.65
C CYS A 555 -23.39 -11.73 15.62
N LEU A 556 -23.20 -12.12 16.89
CA LEU A 556 -22.61 -11.28 17.94
C LEU A 556 -21.16 -10.84 17.64
N VAL A 557 -20.45 -11.55 16.76
CA VAL A 557 -19.07 -11.23 16.37
C VAL A 557 -19.01 -10.18 15.27
N VAL A 558 -20.04 -10.12 14.43
CA VAL A 558 -20.06 -9.27 13.24
C VAL A 558 -20.06 -7.80 13.68
N GLY A 559 -19.04 -7.05 13.27
CA GLY A 559 -18.87 -5.66 13.68
C GLY A 559 -18.33 -5.46 15.11
N ALA A 560 -18.04 -6.52 15.86
CA ALA A 560 -17.45 -6.44 17.20
C ALA A 560 -15.94 -6.12 17.20
N GLY A 561 -15.36 -5.80 16.02
CA GLY A 561 -13.96 -5.44 15.85
C GLY A 561 -12.98 -6.60 15.76
N LEU A 562 -13.47 -7.85 15.67
CA LEU A 562 -12.62 -9.02 15.45
C LEU A 562 -12.06 -9.03 14.02
N LYS A 563 -10.84 -9.56 13.89
CA LYS A 563 -10.21 -9.78 12.58
C LYS A 563 -9.80 -11.23 12.42
N VAL A 564 -9.78 -11.69 11.19
CA VAL A 564 -9.09 -12.92 10.80
C VAL A 564 -7.70 -12.53 10.35
N GLN A 565 -6.69 -13.32 10.72
CA GLN A 565 -5.36 -13.25 10.14
C GLN A 565 -4.90 -14.63 9.67
N VAL A 566 -4.31 -14.68 8.48
CA VAL A 566 -3.61 -15.84 7.93
C VAL A 566 -2.12 -15.50 7.91
N GLY A 567 -1.31 -16.36 8.51
CA GLY A 567 0.14 -16.18 8.67
C GLY A 567 0.51 -15.74 10.09
N CYS A 568 1.58 -16.33 10.63
CA CYS A 568 2.08 -16.08 11.99
C CYS A 568 3.07 -14.90 12.09
N HIS A 569 3.55 -14.39 10.96
CA HIS A 569 4.58 -13.35 10.90
C HIS A 569 4.00 -11.93 11.13
N THR A 570 4.87 -10.95 11.38
CA THR A 570 4.51 -9.52 11.34
C THR A 570 5.42 -8.66 10.47
N ASP A 571 6.53 -9.22 10.01
CA ASP A 571 7.59 -8.47 9.38
C ASP A 571 7.33 -8.17 7.90
N ASP A 572 7.43 -6.89 7.55
CA ASP A 572 7.46 -6.38 6.19
C ASP A 572 8.91 -6.24 5.71
N LEU A 573 9.34 -7.14 4.83
CA LEU A 573 10.70 -7.17 4.28
C LEU A 573 10.85 -6.32 3.02
N SER A 574 9.87 -5.48 2.66
CA SER A 574 9.89 -4.67 1.42
C SER A 574 11.12 -3.76 1.28
N LYS A 575 11.76 -3.41 2.41
CA LYS A 575 12.98 -2.58 2.48
C LYS A 575 14.29 -3.40 2.49
N ALA A 576 14.21 -4.72 2.55
CA ALA A 576 15.40 -5.57 2.54
C ALA A 576 16.15 -5.43 1.20
N LYS A 577 17.48 -5.55 1.23
CA LYS A 577 18.32 -5.58 0.01
C LYS A 577 18.14 -6.90 -0.75
N GLU A 578 17.81 -7.94 -0.02
CA GLU A 578 17.67 -9.31 -0.48
C GLU A 578 16.52 -9.97 0.28
N LEU A 579 15.72 -10.77 -0.43
CA LEU A 579 14.52 -11.43 0.04
C LEU A 579 14.76 -12.95 0.05
N LYS A 580 14.69 -13.57 1.23
CA LYS A 580 14.72 -15.03 1.45
C LYS A 580 13.32 -15.64 1.55
N ARG A 581 12.29 -14.81 1.54
CA ARG A 581 10.87 -15.16 1.34
C ARG A 581 10.15 -13.98 0.69
N ALA A 582 8.89 -14.15 0.32
CA ALA A 582 8.06 -13.03 -0.12
C ALA A 582 8.01 -11.94 0.97
N PRO A 583 7.97 -10.64 0.59
CA PRO A 583 8.21 -9.56 1.53
C PRO A 583 7.13 -9.45 2.63
N VAL A 584 5.86 -9.66 2.24
CA VAL A 584 4.71 -9.71 3.15
C VAL A 584 3.97 -11.01 2.90
N VAL A 585 3.92 -11.87 3.92
CA VAL A 585 3.32 -13.22 3.86
C VAL A 585 2.07 -13.35 4.74
N ILE A 586 1.49 -12.23 5.14
CA ILE A 586 0.28 -12.19 5.96
C ILE A 586 -0.92 -11.66 5.18
N ARG A 587 -2.10 -12.17 5.53
CA ARG A 587 -3.38 -11.63 5.10
C ARG A 587 -4.24 -11.37 6.33
N SER A 588 -4.83 -10.18 6.46
CA SER A 588 -5.83 -9.92 7.49
C SER A 588 -7.05 -9.22 6.90
N CYS A 589 -8.22 -9.52 7.45
CA CYS A 589 -9.48 -8.86 7.13
C CYS A 589 -10.38 -8.77 8.38
N ASP A 590 -11.18 -7.71 8.47
CA ASP A 590 -12.19 -7.58 9.51
C ASP A 590 -13.30 -8.62 9.33
N VAL A 591 -13.90 -9.09 10.42
CA VAL A 591 -15.10 -9.94 10.37
C VAL A 591 -16.32 -9.05 10.12
N ALA A 592 -16.58 -8.76 8.84
CA ALA A 592 -17.60 -7.81 8.41
C ALA A 592 -18.99 -8.44 8.21
N CYS A 593 -19.06 -9.76 8.06
CA CYS A 593 -20.30 -10.51 7.91
C CYS A 593 -20.17 -11.90 8.55
N GLN A 594 -21.31 -12.61 8.70
CA GLN A 594 -21.32 -13.94 9.33
C GLN A 594 -20.50 -14.98 8.57
N LYS A 595 -20.43 -14.89 7.24
CA LYS A 595 -19.62 -15.77 6.38
C LYS A 595 -18.53 -14.96 5.70
N GLN A 596 -17.39 -14.83 6.37
CA GLN A 596 -16.24 -14.08 5.87
C GLN A 596 -15.34 -15.00 5.04
N SER A 597 -15.11 -14.64 3.77
CA SER A 597 -14.11 -15.33 2.94
C SER A 597 -12.75 -14.64 3.09
N VAL A 598 -11.67 -15.43 3.21
CA VAL A 598 -10.29 -14.95 3.24
C VAL A 598 -9.42 -15.80 2.33
N SER A 599 -8.78 -15.17 1.35
CA SER A 599 -7.83 -15.81 0.45
C SER A 599 -6.42 -15.33 0.76
N CYS A 600 -5.45 -16.23 0.80
CA CYS A 600 -4.04 -15.90 1.03
C CYS A 600 -3.14 -16.59 0.01
N LEU A 601 -2.37 -15.80 -0.74
CA LEU A 601 -1.44 -16.36 -1.73
C LEU A 601 -0.44 -17.32 -1.10
N TRP A 602 0.16 -16.93 0.03
CA TRP A 602 1.28 -17.65 0.65
C TRP A 602 0.86 -18.74 1.65
N GLY A 603 -0.44 -18.80 1.98
CA GLY A 603 -0.94 -19.65 3.05
C GLY A 603 -0.48 -19.19 4.43
N GLY A 604 -0.89 -19.91 5.48
CA GLY A 604 -0.52 -19.55 6.85
C GLY A 604 -1.44 -20.13 7.92
N LEU A 605 -0.97 -20.13 9.17
CA LEU A 605 -1.82 -20.42 10.33
C LEU A 605 -2.96 -19.39 10.41
N ILE A 606 -4.15 -19.85 10.76
CA ILE A 606 -5.34 -19.01 10.89
C ILE A 606 -5.47 -18.57 12.34
N TYR A 607 -5.58 -17.26 12.55
CA TYR A 607 -5.75 -16.61 13.84
C TYR A 607 -7.02 -15.78 13.86
N ILE A 608 -7.66 -15.74 15.03
CA ILE A 608 -8.70 -14.78 15.33
C ILE A 608 -8.10 -13.70 16.23
N ILE A 609 -8.05 -12.47 15.72
CA ILE A 609 -7.56 -11.31 16.45
C ILE A 609 -8.73 -10.70 17.22
N VAL A 610 -8.62 -10.75 18.53
CA VAL A 610 -9.61 -10.19 19.46
C VAL A 610 -9.16 -8.77 19.85
N PRO A 611 -10.01 -7.75 19.68
CA PRO A 611 -9.66 -6.37 20.02
C PRO A 611 -9.45 -6.20 21.53
N ALA A 612 -8.80 -5.09 21.91
CA ALA A 612 -8.62 -4.74 23.30
C ALA A 612 -9.97 -4.54 24.02
N ASN A 613 -10.04 -4.93 25.29
CA ASN A 613 -11.22 -4.83 26.16
C ASN A 613 -12.48 -5.56 25.65
N SER A 614 -12.31 -6.61 24.84
CA SER A 614 -13.45 -7.41 24.35
C SER A 614 -14.03 -8.27 25.48
N VAL A 615 -15.35 -8.48 25.47
CA VAL A 615 -16.10 -9.20 26.52
C VAL A 615 -17.05 -10.26 25.92
N LEU A 616 -16.71 -10.79 24.75
CA LEU A 616 -17.62 -11.65 23.98
C LEU A 616 -17.78 -13.07 24.56
N GLY A 617 -16.93 -13.48 25.51
CA GLY A 617 -16.95 -14.85 26.03
C GLY A 617 -16.41 -15.88 25.02
N SER A 618 -16.78 -17.16 25.20
CA SER A 618 -16.46 -18.21 24.24
C SER A 618 -17.34 -18.09 22.99
N VAL A 619 -16.71 -18.13 21.82
CA VAL A 619 -17.37 -17.96 20.53
C VAL A 619 -17.02 -19.15 19.63
N PRO A 620 -18.01 -19.93 19.14
CA PRO A 620 -17.76 -20.98 18.16
C PRO A 620 -17.49 -20.36 16.79
N ILE A 621 -16.33 -20.65 16.19
CA ILE A 621 -15.98 -20.22 14.84
C ILE A 621 -15.76 -21.44 13.97
N THR A 622 -16.46 -21.52 12.84
CA THR A 622 -16.35 -22.64 11.90
C THR A 622 -15.53 -22.22 10.68
N VAL A 623 -14.55 -23.03 10.31
CA VAL A 623 -13.62 -22.75 9.21
C VAL A 623 -13.72 -23.86 8.16
N GLU A 624 -13.96 -23.48 6.91
CA GLU A 624 -13.95 -24.34 5.74
C GLU A 624 -12.73 -24.02 4.86
N GLY A 625 -12.18 -25.01 4.15
CA GLY A 625 -11.04 -24.81 3.23
C GLY A 625 -9.65 -24.78 3.89
N ALA A 626 -9.57 -25.16 5.17
CA ALA A 626 -8.33 -25.22 5.93
C ALA A 626 -7.87 -26.68 6.18
N VAL A 627 -6.63 -26.84 6.62
CA VAL A 627 -6.06 -28.11 7.10
C VAL A 627 -5.67 -28.00 8.58
N ARG A 628 -5.54 -29.12 9.27
CA ARG A 628 -5.08 -29.13 10.66
C ARG A 628 -3.58 -28.82 10.73
N ALA A 629 -3.18 -28.08 11.75
CA ALA A 629 -1.79 -27.83 12.11
C ALA A 629 -1.42 -28.58 13.40
N PRO A 630 -0.17 -29.04 13.56
CA PRO A 630 0.29 -29.56 14.84
C PRO A 630 0.17 -28.48 15.90
N PHE A 631 -0.72 -28.69 16.87
CA PHE A 631 -0.96 -27.76 17.96
C PHE A 631 -1.04 -28.52 19.27
N PHE A 632 -0.07 -28.30 20.15
CA PHE A 632 -0.06 -28.87 21.49
C PHE A 632 -0.24 -27.78 22.53
N LYS A 633 -1.18 -27.96 23.45
CA LYS A 633 -1.40 -27.08 24.60
C LYS A 633 -1.27 -27.87 25.88
N LEU A 634 -0.34 -27.44 26.73
CA LEU A 634 -0.03 -28.11 28.00
C LEU A 634 -1.28 -28.21 28.88
N GLY A 635 -1.61 -29.42 29.32
CA GLY A 635 -2.77 -29.72 30.16
C GLY A 635 -4.10 -29.88 29.40
N GLU A 636 -4.15 -29.60 28.09
CA GLU A 636 -5.37 -29.73 27.28
C GLU A 636 -5.23 -30.78 26.16
N THR A 637 -4.07 -30.84 25.49
CA THR A 637 -3.83 -31.79 24.42
C THR A 637 -3.51 -33.18 24.97
N CYS A 638 -4.18 -34.22 24.46
CA CYS A 638 -3.92 -35.61 24.83
C CYS A 638 -2.58 -36.10 24.25
N GLU A 639 -1.67 -36.59 25.11
CA GLU A 639 -0.35 -37.09 24.72
C GLU A 639 -0.41 -38.24 23.70
N ARG A 640 -1.30 -39.22 23.92
CA ARG A 640 -1.46 -40.34 22.98
C ARG A 640 -1.91 -39.87 21.60
N GLN A 641 -2.78 -38.86 21.54
CA GLN A 641 -3.21 -38.28 20.26
C GLN A 641 -2.11 -37.43 19.64
N TRP A 642 -1.29 -36.76 20.46
CA TRP A 642 -0.14 -36.02 19.99
C TRP A 642 0.84 -36.92 19.25
N GLU A 643 1.25 -38.01 19.92
CA GLU A 643 2.19 -38.99 19.39
C GLU A 643 1.66 -39.71 18.15
N ALA A 644 0.39 -40.16 18.20
CA ALA A 644 -0.20 -40.94 17.12
C ALA A 644 -0.56 -40.11 15.87
N CYS A 645 -1.05 -38.88 16.05
CA CYS A 645 -1.72 -38.14 14.98
C CYS A 645 -1.35 -36.65 14.88
N ILE A 646 -1.45 -35.88 15.98
CA ILE A 646 -1.43 -34.39 15.90
C ILE A 646 -0.08 -33.88 15.42
N ARG A 647 1.03 -34.47 15.89
CA ARG A 647 2.38 -34.06 15.46
C ARG A 647 2.63 -34.28 13.96
N HIS A 648 1.84 -35.15 13.32
CA HIS A 648 1.96 -35.51 11.91
C HIS A 648 0.97 -34.78 10.99
N TYR A 649 0.20 -33.82 11.52
CA TYR A 649 -0.68 -32.99 10.68
C TYR A 649 0.10 -32.22 9.59
N PRO A 650 -0.52 -31.96 8.43
CA PRO A 650 0.19 -31.59 7.21
C PRO A 650 0.70 -30.14 7.17
N ALA A 651 0.26 -29.26 8.07
CA ALA A 651 0.66 -27.86 8.04
C ALA A 651 2.18 -27.68 8.21
N PRO A 652 2.82 -26.72 7.51
CA PRO A 652 4.25 -26.46 7.61
C PRO A 652 4.67 -25.77 8.91
N TRP A 653 3.71 -25.22 9.66
CA TRP A 653 3.93 -24.54 10.93
C TRP A 653 3.17 -25.25 12.06
N ALA A 654 3.80 -25.31 13.24
CA ALA A 654 3.26 -25.88 14.46
C ALA A 654 3.25 -24.85 15.58
N GLU A 655 2.34 -25.04 16.54
CA GLU A 655 2.28 -24.25 17.77
C GLU A 655 2.42 -25.14 19.01
N LEU A 656 3.26 -24.72 19.96
CA LEU A 656 3.37 -25.32 21.29
C LEU A 656 3.03 -24.26 22.33
N ALA A 657 2.00 -24.51 23.14
CA ALA A 657 1.40 -23.51 24.01
C ALA A 657 1.46 -23.90 25.50
N VAL A 658 1.80 -22.91 26.31
CA VAL A 658 1.59 -22.85 27.76
C VAL A 658 0.68 -21.66 28.07
N GLU A 659 0.34 -21.45 29.35
CA GLU A 659 -0.64 -20.42 29.74
C GLU A 659 -0.24 -19.00 29.27
N ASN A 660 1.04 -18.65 29.40
CA ASN A 660 1.55 -17.30 29.12
C ASN A 660 2.41 -17.19 27.85
N LEU A 661 2.64 -18.27 27.10
CA LEU A 661 3.53 -18.28 25.93
C LEU A 661 3.10 -19.30 24.88
N ILE A 662 3.19 -18.92 23.61
CA ILE A 662 3.03 -19.81 22.46
C ILE A 662 4.28 -19.72 21.57
N LEU A 663 4.92 -20.85 21.33
CA LEU A 663 6.02 -20.98 20.37
C LEU A 663 5.45 -21.40 19.02
N THR A 664 5.82 -20.69 17.96
CA THR A 664 5.46 -21.03 16.58
C THR A 664 6.73 -21.35 15.78
N VAL A 665 6.84 -22.60 15.36
CA VAL A 665 8.06 -23.18 14.74
C VAL A 665 7.69 -24.01 13.52
N PRO A 666 8.64 -24.33 12.62
CA PRO A 666 8.38 -25.28 11.54
C PRO A 666 7.95 -26.63 12.09
N SER A 667 6.93 -27.25 11.48
CA SER A 667 6.39 -28.53 11.93
C SER A 667 7.42 -29.66 11.88
N ASP A 668 8.35 -29.62 10.91
CA ASP A 668 9.44 -30.60 10.82
C ASP A 668 10.33 -30.62 12.07
N SER A 669 10.47 -29.50 12.76
CA SER A 669 11.23 -29.39 14.01
C SER A 669 10.54 -30.02 15.21
N ILE A 670 9.25 -30.34 15.15
CA ILE A 670 8.51 -30.96 16.27
C ILE A 670 7.96 -32.35 15.95
N ARG A 671 8.00 -32.79 14.68
CA ARG A 671 7.43 -34.09 14.26
C ARG A 671 8.06 -35.29 14.97
N HIS A 672 9.32 -35.17 15.37
CA HIS A 672 10.05 -36.18 16.11
C HIS A 672 9.88 -36.08 17.64
N MET A 673 9.23 -35.02 18.14
CA MET A 673 9.01 -34.80 19.57
C MET A 673 7.83 -35.63 20.06
N GLU A 674 8.11 -36.77 20.69
CA GLU A 674 7.08 -37.66 21.26
C GLU A 674 6.37 -37.02 22.47
N ASN A 675 7.12 -36.35 23.34
CA ASN A 675 6.57 -35.73 24.54
C ASN A 675 7.04 -34.26 24.70
N PRO A 676 6.19 -33.26 24.42
CA PRO A 676 6.51 -31.85 24.61
C PRO A 676 6.38 -31.37 26.07
N GLN A 677 5.89 -32.20 26.99
CA GLN A 677 5.58 -31.76 28.36
C GLN A 677 6.79 -31.27 29.17
N PRO A 678 7.97 -31.93 29.16
CA PRO A 678 9.13 -31.42 29.90
C PRO A 678 9.55 -30.02 29.43
N LEU A 679 9.58 -29.82 28.11
CA LEU A 679 9.87 -28.54 27.48
C LEU A 679 8.89 -27.46 27.90
N LEU A 680 7.59 -27.74 27.75
CA LEU A 680 6.56 -26.76 28.07
C LEU A 680 6.44 -26.50 29.58
N THR A 681 6.76 -27.48 30.42
CA THR A 681 6.86 -27.28 31.86
C THR A 681 8.00 -26.33 32.20
N LEU A 682 9.17 -26.45 31.55
CA LEU A 682 10.28 -25.52 31.72
C LEU A 682 9.90 -24.10 31.27
N TRP A 683 9.28 -23.96 30.10
CA TRP A 683 8.78 -22.67 29.60
C TRP A 683 7.74 -22.04 30.53
N ASN A 684 6.86 -22.83 31.13
CA ASN A 684 5.88 -22.33 32.10
C ASN A 684 6.58 -21.77 33.36
N LYS A 685 7.64 -22.44 33.84
CA LYS A 685 8.47 -21.92 34.95
C LYS A 685 9.19 -20.63 34.57
N ILE A 686 9.74 -20.55 33.36
CA ILE A 686 10.39 -19.34 32.83
C ILE A 686 9.38 -18.17 32.82
N MET A 687 8.17 -18.37 32.28
CA MET A 687 7.15 -17.32 32.24
C MET A 687 6.66 -16.92 33.63
N ALA A 688 6.57 -17.86 34.57
CA ALA A 688 6.28 -17.53 35.97
C ALA A 688 7.37 -16.63 36.57
N ALA A 689 8.65 -16.93 36.35
CA ALA A 689 9.75 -16.07 36.77
C ALA A 689 9.71 -14.69 36.12
N ILE A 690 9.38 -14.61 34.83
CA ILE A 690 9.23 -13.32 34.12
C ILE A 690 8.12 -12.47 34.76
N SER A 691 6.95 -13.07 35.02
CA SER A 691 5.82 -12.38 35.68
C SER A 691 6.18 -11.91 37.09
N LYS A 692 6.93 -12.74 37.83
CA LYS A 692 7.38 -12.44 39.19
C LYS A 692 8.31 -11.23 39.21
N LEU A 693 9.37 -11.23 38.40
CA LEU A 693 10.28 -10.09 38.36
C LEU A 693 9.57 -8.83 37.85
N ALA A 694 8.69 -8.95 36.85
CA ALA A 694 7.92 -7.82 36.35
C ALA A 694 6.88 -7.29 37.36
N ALA A 695 6.65 -7.99 38.48
CA ALA A 695 5.65 -7.67 39.49
C ALA A 695 4.23 -7.52 38.90
N VAL A 696 3.89 -8.38 37.95
CA VAL A 696 2.56 -8.43 37.29
C VAL A 696 1.79 -9.69 37.70
N PRO A 697 0.48 -9.77 37.45
CA PRO A 697 -0.29 -10.98 37.72
C PRO A 697 0.34 -12.22 37.06
N ALA A 698 0.29 -13.36 37.75
CA ALA A 698 0.88 -14.61 37.29
C ALA A 698 0.34 -15.08 35.93
N LYS A 699 -0.94 -14.80 35.66
CA LYS A 699 -1.57 -15.01 34.35
C LYS A 699 -1.56 -13.71 33.55
N PHE A 700 -1.00 -13.76 32.35
CA PHE A 700 -0.99 -12.62 31.46
C PHE A 700 -2.37 -12.40 30.82
N PRO A 701 -2.75 -11.15 30.50
CA PRO A 701 -4.01 -10.86 29.79
C PRO A 701 -4.12 -11.57 28.43
N ARG A 702 -2.97 -11.89 27.83
CA ARG A 702 -2.82 -12.72 26.63
C ARG A 702 -1.48 -13.46 26.72
N PRO A 703 -1.35 -14.67 26.16
CA PRO A 703 -0.06 -15.32 26.04
C PRO A 703 0.85 -14.50 25.12
N GLU A 704 2.12 -14.37 25.49
CA GLU A 704 3.18 -13.92 24.58
C GLU A 704 3.38 -14.92 23.44
N ARG A 705 4.02 -14.48 22.36
CA ARG A 705 4.24 -15.32 21.17
C ARG A 705 5.66 -15.16 20.68
N ILE A 706 6.32 -16.27 20.36
CA ILE A 706 7.61 -16.27 19.66
C ILE A 706 7.43 -17.02 18.35
N VAL A 707 7.77 -16.36 17.25
CA VAL A 707 7.66 -16.89 15.88
C VAL A 707 9.04 -16.89 15.25
N THR A 708 9.46 -18.04 14.76
CA THR A 708 10.71 -18.13 13.97
C THR A 708 10.45 -17.92 12.49
N ASP A 709 11.38 -17.29 11.78
CA ASP A 709 11.26 -17.00 10.35
C ASP A 709 12.61 -17.19 9.66
N VAL A 710 12.61 -17.49 8.36
CA VAL A 710 13.82 -17.60 7.53
C VAL A 710 14.51 -16.24 7.35
N GLN A 711 13.76 -15.15 7.53
CA GLN A 711 14.26 -13.80 7.49
C GLN A 711 13.35 -12.85 8.27
N ILE A 712 13.95 -12.15 9.22
CA ILE A 712 13.32 -11.05 9.98
C ILE A 712 13.82 -9.68 9.50
N SER A 713 13.13 -8.63 9.92
CA SER A 713 13.32 -7.25 9.50
C SER A 713 14.48 -6.55 10.20
N TYR A 714 14.85 -7.00 11.40
CA TYR A 714 15.92 -6.41 12.20
C TYR A 714 16.58 -7.43 13.13
N GLY A 715 17.89 -7.28 13.33
CA GLY A 715 18.64 -8.03 14.36
C GLY A 715 18.68 -9.55 14.15
N TRP A 716 18.98 -10.24 15.26
CA TRP A 716 18.92 -11.70 15.36
C TRP A 716 17.55 -12.18 15.87
N MET A 717 17.00 -11.45 16.83
CA MET A 717 15.61 -11.49 17.25
C MET A 717 15.16 -10.04 17.48
N HIS A 718 13.85 -9.81 17.53
CA HIS A 718 13.32 -8.54 18.03
C HIS A 718 11.97 -8.71 18.73
N ALA A 719 11.77 -7.89 19.75
CA ALA A 719 10.58 -7.84 20.56
C ALA A 719 9.35 -7.37 19.76
N GLY A 720 8.18 -7.72 20.28
CA GLY A 720 6.91 -7.45 19.62
C GLY A 720 5.83 -8.43 20.06
N TYR A 721 4.73 -8.41 19.32
CA TYR A 721 3.69 -9.42 19.44
C TYR A 721 3.28 -9.89 18.04
N PRO A 722 3.91 -10.95 17.53
CA PRO A 722 4.87 -11.83 18.20
C PRO A 722 6.29 -11.22 18.31
N ILE A 723 7.13 -11.83 19.15
CA ILE A 723 8.58 -11.77 19.05
C ILE A 723 8.98 -12.53 17.78
N MET A 724 9.84 -11.94 16.96
CA MET A 724 10.34 -12.58 15.74
C MET A 724 11.80 -12.99 15.93
N GLY A 725 12.15 -14.22 15.53
CA GLY A 725 13.53 -14.72 15.56
C GLY A 725 13.89 -15.50 14.29
N HIS A 726 15.18 -15.70 14.02
CA HIS A 726 15.61 -16.55 12.91
C HIS A 726 15.31 -18.04 13.16
N LEU A 727 15.16 -18.83 12.10
CA LEU A 727 15.00 -20.29 12.18
C LEU A 727 16.12 -20.99 12.96
N ASP A 728 17.31 -20.42 12.99
CA ASP A 728 18.45 -20.95 13.76
C ASP A 728 18.18 -20.98 15.28
N SER A 729 17.26 -20.13 15.77
CA SER A 729 16.82 -20.12 17.17
C SER A 729 15.84 -21.25 17.52
N VAL A 730 15.37 -22.05 16.56
CA VAL A 730 14.44 -23.15 16.85
C VAL A 730 15.08 -24.17 17.80
N LYS A 731 16.36 -24.51 17.58
CA LYS A 731 17.04 -25.51 18.41
C LYS A 731 17.12 -25.06 19.86
N GLU A 732 17.59 -23.83 20.11
CA GLU A 732 17.72 -23.33 21.48
C GLU A 732 16.37 -23.28 22.22
N MET A 733 15.27 -23.03 21.51
CA MET A 733 13.93 -22.93 22.12
C MET A 733 13.22 -24.26 22.37
N LEU A 734 13.64 -25.35 21.71
CA LEU A 734 12.96 -26.66 21.77
C LEU A 734 13.78 -27.75 22.49
N ASP A 735 15.08 -27.55 22.64
CA ASP A 735 16.00 -28.53 23.24
C ASP A 735 16.18 -28.24 24.75
N VAL A 736 15.49 -29.03 25.58
CA VAL A 736 15.52 -28.87 27.05
C VAL A 736 16.91 -29.02 27.63
N GLU A 737 17.71 -29.97 27.12
CA GLU A 737 19.07 -30.19 27.59
C GLU A 737 19.92 -28.96 27.27
N HIS A 738 19.83 -28.46 26.03
CA HIS A 738 20.52 -27.25 25.63
C HIS A 738 20.13 -26.03 26.48
N MET A 739 18.84 -25.82 26.73
CA MET A 739 18.36 -24.73 27.58
C MET A 739 18.94 -24.79 29.00
N GLN A 740 19.08 -26.00 29.56
CA GLN A 740 19.60 -26.21 30.92
C GLN A 740 21.13 -26.12 30.99
N THR A 741 21.86 -26.46 29.92
CA THR A 741 23.33 -26.45 29.92
C THR A 741 23.93 -25.15 29.40
N THR A 742 23.32 -24.54 28.39
CA THR A 742 23.87 -23.38 27.66
C THR A 742 23.07 -22.11 27.92
N GLY A 743 21.79 -22.24 28.29
CA GLY A 743 20.91 -21.11 28.53
C GLY A 743 20.11 -20.70 27.30
N LEU A 744 19.35 -19.61 27.44
CA LEU A 744 18.40 -19.14 26.44
C LEU A 744 18.33 -17.61 26.39
N TRP A 745 19.50 -16.96 26.26
CA TRP A 745 19.62 -15.51 26.42
C TRP A 745 18.73 -14.70 25.48
N GLY A 746 18.73 -15.03 24.17
CA GLY A 746 18.01 -14.28 23.13
C GLY A 746 16.50 -14.20 23.37
N PRO A 747 15.78 -15.33 23.41
CA PRO A 747 14.33 -15.30 23.61
C PRO A 747 13.91 -14.67 24.95
N ILE A 748 14.67 -14.87 26.05
CA ILE A 748 14.35 -14.22 27.34
C ILE A 748 14.61 -12.70 27.27
N HIS A 749 15.65 -12.26 26.56
CA HIS A 749 15.95 -10.85 26.34
C HIS A 749 14.77 -10.15 25.65
N GLU A 750 14.21 -10.77 24.60
CA GLU A 750 13.03 -10.22 23.90
C GLU A 750 11.76 -10.24 24.77
N LEU A 751 11.58 -11.27 25.60
CA LEU A 751 10.48 -11.28 26.58
C LEU A 751 10.67 -10.17 27.63
N GLY A 752 11.92 -9.88 28.01
CA GLY A 752 12.29 -8.77 28.89
C GLY A 752 11.95 -7.41 28.29
N HIS A 753 12.18 -7.21 26.99
CA HIS A 753 11.70 -6.02 26.28
C HIS A 753 10.18 -5.85 26.39
N ASN A 754 9.41 -6.94 26.28
CA ASN A 754 7.95 -6.88 26.45
C ASN A 754 7.52 -6.51 27.89
N GLN A 755 8.41 -6.60 28.89
CA GLN A 755 8.15 -6.17 30.28
C GLN A 755 8.64 -4.75 30.61
N GLN A 756 9.45 -4.13 29.75
CA GLN A 756 9.90 -2.75 29.96
C GLN A 756 8.70 -1.78 29.98
N GLN A 757 8.73 -0.81 30.91
CA GLN A 757 7.70 0.21 31.03
C GLN A 757 8.30 1.61 30.91
N GLN A 758 7.63 2.47 30.14
CA GLN A 758 8.05 3.87 29.97
C GLN A 758 8.24 4.59 31.31
N ALA A 759 7.53 4.17 32.36
CA ALA A 759 7.64 4.65 33.74
C ALA A 759 9.10 4.74 34.26
N TRP A 760 9.89 3.68 34.06
CA TRP A 760 11.25 3.55 34.61
C TRP A 760 12.34 3.43 33.55
N GLU A 761 11.98 3.46 32.27
CA GLU A 761 12.95 3.51 31.18
C GLU A 761 13.48 4.93 30.93
N PHE A 762 14.77 4.99 30.59
CA PHE A 762 15.56 6.18 30.25
C PHE A 762 16.16 6.07 28.82
N PRO A 763 15.37 6.08 27.74
CA PRO A 763 15.90 5.94 26.38
C PRO A 763 16.88 7.08 26.01
N PRO A 764 17.94 6.80 25.22
CA PRO A 764 18.26 5.50 24.61
C PRO A 764 19.09 4.56 25.51
N HIS A 765 19.43 4.98 26.74
CA HIS A 765 20.42 4.30 27.57
C HIS A 765 20.02 2.88 28.00
N THR A 766 18.76 2.74 28.40
CA THR A 766 18.21 1.55 29.08
C THR A 766 17.49 0.59 28.15
N THR A 767 17.21 1.02 26.90
CA THR A 767 16.46 0.24 25.91
C THR A 767 17.00 -1.18 25.79
N GLU A 768 18.32 -1.34 25.65
CA GLU A 768 19.00 -2.65 25.54
C GLU A 768 19.70 -3.08 26.85
N ALA A 769 19.36 -2.43 27.98
CA ALA A 769 19.98 -2.70 29.27
C ALA A 769 19.01 -3.41 30.22
N THR A 770 17.89 -2.78 30.56
CA THR A 770 16.98 -3.28 31.61
C THR A 770 16.24 -4.55 31.18
N CYS A 771 15.99 -4.76 29.88
CA CYS A 771 15.47 -6.03 29.35
C CYS A 771 16.31 -7.24 29.77
N ASN A 772 17.64 -7.08 29.90
CA ASN A 772 18.55 -8.13 30.34
C ASN A 772 18.43 -8.49 31.83
N LEU A 773 17.72 -7.71 32.65
CA LEU A 773 17.44 -8.11 34.03
C LEU A 773 16.64 -9.41 34.07
N TRP A 774 15.69 -9.58 33.15
CA TRP A 774 14.94 -10.82 33.01
C TRP A 774 15.83 -11.96 32.52
N SER A 775 16.75 -11.70 31.58
CA SER A 775 17.72 -12.71 31.15
C SER A 775 18.56 -13.20 32.31
N VAL A 776 19.16 -12.31 33.10
CA VAL A 776 19.94 -12.72 34.27
C VAL A 776 19.08 -13.46 35.29
N TYR A 777 17.90 -12.92 35.63
CA TYR A 777 17.00 -13.49 36.62
C TYR A 777 16.57 -14.92 36.29
N VAL A 778 16.13 -15.17 35.06
CA VAL A 778 15.68 -16.50 34.63
C VAL A 778 16.85 -17.50 34.62
N HIS A 779 18.03 -17.09 34.16
CA HIS A 779 19.18 -17.98 34.14
C HIS A 779 19.57 -18.40 35.57
N GLU A 780 19.60 -17.47 36.52
CA GLU A 780 19.99 -17.76 37.89
C GLU A 780 18.90 -18.53 38.66
N GLU A 781 17.65 -18.10 38.59
CA GLU A 781 16.58 -18.60 39.47
C GLU A 781 15.83 -19.80 38.88
N VAL A 782 15.83 -19.98 37.55
CA VAL A 782 15.08 -21.06 36.89
C VAL A 782 16.01 -22.09 36.27
N LEU A 783 17.03 -21.64 35.53
CA LEU A 783 17.94 -22.55 34.82
C LEU A 783 19.12 -23.01 35.70
N GLY A 784 19.39 -22.31 36.82
CA GLY A 784 20.54 -22.60 37.67
C GLY A 784 21.88 -22.28 37.01
N ILE A 785 21.89 -21.44 35.97
CA ILE A 785 23.07 -21.04 35.22
C ILE A 785 23.58 -19.70 35.79
N PRO A 786 24.79 -19.65 36.36
CA PRO A 786 25.37 -18.40 36.84
C PRO A 786 25.54 -17.39 35.69
N ARG A 787 25.29 -16.10 35.95
CA ARG A 787 25.33 -15.04 34.91
C ARG A 787 26.60 -15.01 34.06
N HIS A 788 27.76 -15.35 34.63
CA HIS A 788 29.03 -15.36 33.92
C HIS A 788 29.17 -16.48 32.89
N GLN A 789 28.33 -17.53 33.01
CA GLN A 789 28.20 -18.63 32.06
C GLN A 789 27.03 -18.38 31.10
N ALA A 790 25.97 -17.70 31.57
CA ALA A 790 24.80 -17.35 30.77
C ALA A 790 25.12 -16.42 29.57
N HIS A 791 26.08 -15.48 29.73
CA HIS A 791 26.50 -14.62 28.62
C HIS A 791 27.95 -14.14 28.78
N GLN A 792 28.73 -14.18 27.70
CA GLN A 792 30.17 -13.85 27.73
C GLN A 792 30.45 -12.43 28.24
N ALA A 793 29.57 -11.47 27.94
CA ALA A 793 29.70 -10.09 28.43
C ALA A 793 29.62 -9.97 29.96
N LEU A 794 29.07 -10.98 30.65
CA LEU A 794 28.97 -11.00 32.10
C LEU A 794 30.10 -11.77 32.79
N SER A 795 31.13 -12.18 32.05
CA SER A 795 32.36 -12.70 32.66
C SER A 795 33.00 -11.65 33.59
N PRO A 796 33.51 -12.04 34.78
CA PRO A 796 34.01 -11.09 35.78
C PRO A 796 35.07 -10.12 35.24
N GLN A 797 35.95 -10.60 34.36
CA GLN A 797 36.98 -9.79 33.72
C GLN A 797 36.38 -8.68 32.85
N ARG A 798 35.46 -9.03 31.93
CA ARG A 798 34.84 -8.05 31.02
C ARG A 798 34.01 -7.01 31.77
N ARG A 799 33.32 -7.42 32.84
CA ARG A 799 32.55 -6.49 33.69
C ARG A 799 33.48 -5.49 34.37
N LYS A 800 34.59 -5.97 34.97
CA LYS A 800 35.59 -5.12 35.63
C LYS A 800 36.26 -4.15 34.66
N GLU A 801 36.63 -4.62 33.47
CA GLU A 801 37.21 -3.78 32.41
C GLU A 801 36.22 -2.71 31.94
N ARG A 802 34.97 -3.09 31.69
CA ARG A 802 33.92 -2.15 31.27
C ARG A 802 33.72 -1.01 32.27
N ILE A 803 33.65 -1.33 33.57
CA ILE A 803 33.52 -0.32 34.63
C ILE A 803 34.73 0.62 34.62
N LYS A 804 35.96 0.07 34.58
CA LYS A 804 37.19 0.89 34.56
C LYS A 804 37.25 1.81 33.34
N ASP A 805 36.93 1.30 32.16
CA ASP A 805 36.99 2.07 30.92
C ASP A 805 35.94 3.19 30.90
N TYR A 806 34.75 2.92 31.42
CA TYR A 806 33.71 3.94 31.57
C TYR A 806 34.13 5.05 32.53
N LEU A 807 34.67 4.69 33.70
CA LEU A 807 35.14 5.66 34.69
C LEU A 807 36.35 6.46 34.20
N LYS A 808 37.27 5.84 33.46
CA LYS A 808 38.43 6.53 32.85
C LYS A 808 38.01 7.63 31.88
N LYS A 809 36.83 7.52 31.26
CA LYS A 809 36.24 8.56 30.40
C LYS A 809 35.48 9.63 31.18
N GLY A 810 35.51 9.59 32.51
CA GLY A 810 34.84 10.55 33.39
C GLY A 810 33.36 10.23 33.65
N ALA A 811 32.94 8.96 33.53
CA ALA A 811 31.57 8.53 33.78
C ALA A 811 30.51 9.37 33.03
N GLN A 812 30.74 9.62 31.74
CA GLN A 812 29.83 10.45 30.94
C GLN A 812 28.53 9.70 30.66
N LEU A 813 27.39 10.31 30.99
CA LEU A 813 26.08 9.66 30.84
C LEU A 813 25.80 9.21 29.40
N LYS A 814 26.29 9.93 28.38
CA LYS A 814 26.16 9.56 26.96
C LYS A 814 26.76 8.18 26.63
N ASP A 815 27.77 7.74 27.40
CA ASP A 815 28.45 6.46 27.24
C ASP A 815 27.86 5.36 28.16
N TRP A 816 26.93 5.72 29.06
CA TRP A 816 26.16 4.80 29.89
C TRP A 816 25.03 4.19 29.05
N SER A 817 25.31 3.08 28.37
CA SER A 817 24.34 2.42 27.46
C SER A 817 24.51 0.90 27.46
N MET A 818 23.46 0.18 27.07
CA MET A 818 23.45 -1.30 26.94
C MET A 818 24.09 -2.00 28.16
N TRP A 819 25.19 -2.72 27.95
CA TRP A 819 25.95 -3.45 28.95
C TRP A 819 26.56 -2.59 30.05
N THR A 820 26.95 -1.34 29.77
CA THR A 820 27.48 -0.42 30.80
C THR A 820 26.34 0.04 31.71
N ALA A 821 25.17 0.31 31.13
CA ALA A 821 23.99 0.67 31.90
C ALA A 821 23.51 -0.49 32.78
N LEU A 822 23.50 -1.71 32.23
CA LEU A 822 23.14 -2.93 32.95
C LEU A 822 24.01 -3.15 34.21
N GLU A 823 25.30 -2.83 34.18
CA GLU A 823 26.19 -3.01 35.35
C GLU A 823 25.69 -2.27 36.59
N THR A 824 25.15 -1.06 36.43
CA THR A 824 24.57 -0.30 37.56
C THR A 824 23.46 -1.08 38.24
N TYR A 825 22.59 -1.74 37.47
CA TYR A 825 21.51 -2.54 38.02
C TYR A 825 22.01 -3.88 38.58
N LEU A 826 22.98 -4.53 37.94
CA LEU A 826 23.56 -5.78 38.43
C LEU A 826 24.30 -5.59 39.77
N GLN A 827 24.99 -4.47 39.97
CA GLN A 827 25.62 -4.14 41.25
C GLN A 827 24.60 -3.90 42.37
N LEU A 828 23.47 -3.26 42.06
CA LEU A 828 22.36 -3.14 43.01
C LEU A 828 21.77 -4.52 43.34
N GLN A 829 21.59 -5.37 42.34
CA GLN A 829 21.10 -6.73 42.54
C GLN A 829 22.10 -7.58 43.36
N GLU A 830 23.40 -7.47 43.13
CA GLU A 830 24.43 -8.16 43.91
C GLU A 830 24.47 -7.68 45.37
N GLY A 831 24.21 -6.39 45.60
CA GLY A 831 24.19 -5.80 46.94
C GLY A 831 22.93 -6.09 47.75
N PHE A 832 21.77 -6.21 47.10
CA PHE A 832 20.47 -6.20 47.77
C PHE A 832 19.50 -7.32 47.35
N GLY A 833 19.84 -8.14 46.36
CA GLY A 833 18.99 -9.20 45.82
C GLY A 833 17.91 -8.71 44.84
N TRP A 834 17.01 -9.63 44.45
CA TRP A 834 15.95 -9.39 43.46
C TRP A 834 14.65 -8.82 44.05
N ASP A 835 14.39 -9.02 45.34
CA ASP A 835 13.16 -8.55 45.99
C ASP A 835 12.98 -7.02 45.91
N PRO A 836 14.02 -6.18 46.12
CA PRO A 836 13.90 -4.73 45.94
C PRO A 836 13.46 -4.31 44.53
N PHE A 837 13.91 -5.02 43.49
CA PHE A 837 13.49 -4.76 42.11
C PHE A 837 12.00 -5.07 41.92
N THR A 838 11.56 -6.24 42.40
CA THR A 838 10.16 -6.66 42.30
C THR A 838 9.23 -5.67 43.02
N HIS A 839 9.59 -5.25 44.23
CA HIS A 839 8.82 -4.24 44.96
C HIS A 839 8.82 -2.88 44.24
N LEU A 840 9.98 -2.44 43.74
CA LEU A 840 10.09 -1.18 43.01
C LEU A 840 9.22 -1.17 41.75
N PHE A 841 9.23 -2.24 40.95
CA PHE A 841 8.37 -2.35 39.77
C PHE A 841 6.88 -2.35 40.14
N SER A 842 6.50 -3.04 41.22
CA SER A 842 5.13 -2.98 41.77
C SER A 842 4.75 -1.54 42.16
N ASP A 843 5.66 -0.80 42.80
CA ASP A 843 5.40 0.58 43.21
C ASP A 843 5.21 1.49 42.00
N TYR A 844 6.07 1.41 41.00
CA TYR A 844 5.92 2.18 39.77
C TYR A 844 4.59 1.90 39.07
N GLN A 845 4.11 0.65 39.07
CA GLN A 845 2.82 0.30 38.48
C GLN A 845 1.62 0.92 39.22
N LYS A 846 1.77 1.27 40.50
CA LYS A 846 0.74 1.94 41.31
C LYS A 846 0.82 3.47 41.22
N MET A 847 1.87 4.03 40.62
CA MET A 847 2.04 5.49 40.52
C MET A 847 1.17 6.09 39.43
N SER A 848 0.42 7.14 39.78
CA SER A 848 -0.39 7.91 38.83
C SER A 848 0.41 9.01 38.12
N THR A 849 1.52 9.47 38.72
CA THR A 849 2.29 10.62 38.25
C THR A 849 3.76 10.27 38.16
N ILE A 850 4.29 10.23 36.93
CA ILE A 850 5.69 9.89 36.65
C ILE A 850 6.32 10.99 35.79
N PRO A 851 7.56 11.44 36.11
CA PRO A 851 8.25 12.42 35.30
C PRO A 851 8.44 11.95 33.85
N LYS A 852 8.45 12.89 32.90
CA LYS A 852 8.65 12.57 31.48
C LYS A 852 10.12 12.63 31.05
N ASP A 853 10.92 13.49 31.67
CA ASP A 853 12.34 13.66 31.37
C ASP A 853 13.22 12.64 32.11
N ASN A 854 14.30 12.20 31.47
CA ASN A 854 15.19 11.17 32.02
C ASN A 854 15.86 11.59 33.33
N THR A 855 16.27 12.85 33.48
CA THR A 855 16.93 13.35 34.69
C THR A 855 16.03 13.18 35.91
N SER A 856 14.78 13.62 35.81
CA SER A 856 13.82 13.48 36.91
C SER A 856 13.46 12.03 37.18
N LYS A 857 13.35 11.18 36.14
CA LYS A 857 13.13 9.75 36.33
C LYS A 857 14.29 9.03 37.01
N MET A 858 15.54 9.35 36.66
CA MET A 858 16.74 8.82 37.31
C MET A 858 16.79 9.19 38.79
N ASN A 859 16.43 10.44 39.13
CA ASN A 859 16.30 10.87 40.53
C ASN A 859 15.18 10.12 41.26
N LEU A 860 14.02 9.94 40.63
CA LEU A 860 12.92 9.16 41.21
C LEU A 860 13.32 7.70 41.44
N TRP A 861 14.03 7.07 40.49
CA TRP A 861 14.55 5.71 40.64
C TRP A 861 15.54 5.63 41.81
N ALA A 862 16.51 6.54 41.86
CA ALA A 862 17.48 6.60 42.95
C ALA A 862 16.82 6.79 44.32
N GLN A 863 15.82 7.67 44.41
CA GLN A 863 15.02 7.90 45.62
C GLN A 863 14.30 6.62 46.05
N LYS A 864 13.50 6.04 45.14
CA LYS A 864 12.63 4.90 45.44
C LYS A 864 13.45 3.65 45.78
N PHE A 865 14.50 3.37 45.01
CA PHE A 865 15.37 2.23 45.31
C PHE A 865 16.09 2.43 46.65
N SER A 866 16.60 3.63 46.97
CA SER A 866 17.24 3.94 48.26
C SER A 866 16.29 3.73 49.44
N GLN A 867 15.05 4.19 49.32
CA GLN A 867 14.00 3.98 50.33
C GLN A 867 13.68 2.49 50.48
N GLN A 868 13.56 1.75 49.36
CA GLN A 868 13.24 0.33 49.34
C GLN A 868 14.29 -0.53 50.06
N VAL A 869 15.59 -0.18 49.93
CA VAL A 869 16.68 -0.91 50.61
C VAL A 869 17.11 -0.27 51.93
N ASN A 870 16.47 0.83 52.33
CA ASN A 870 16.81 1.64 53.51
C ASN A 870 18.31 2.01 53.57
N LYS A 871 18.87 2.48 52.45
CA LYS A 871 20.27 2.92 52.34
C LYS A 871 20.38 4.19 51.50
N ASN A 872 21.33 5.05 51.84
CA ASN A 872 21.71 6.18 51.00
C ASN A 872 22.51 5.71 49.78
N LEU A 873 21.86 5.62 48.62
CA LEU A 873 22.51 5.27 47.35
C LEU A 873 22.90 6.47 46.49
N ALA A 874 22.70 7.71 46.97
CA ALA A 874 23.08 8.90 46.20
C ALA A 874 24.56 8.87 45.74
N PRO A 875 25.54 8.51 46.61
CA PRO A 875 26.94 8.41 46.18
C PRO A 875 27.16 7.37 45.07
N PHE A 876 26.46 6.23 45.13
CA PHE A 876 26.56 5.15 44.14
C PHE A 876 26.10 5.62 42.76
N PHE A 877 24.91 6.22 42.67
CA PHE A 877 24.38 6.72 41.40
C PHE A 877 25.21 7.89 40.85
N THR A 878 25.70 8.78 41.71
CA THR A 878 26.64 9.85 41.29
C THR A 878 27.94 9.28 40.71
N ALA A 879 28.48 8.19 41.27
CA ALA A 879 29.69 7.54 40.73
C ALA A 879 29.45 6.91 39.34
N TRP A 880 28.21 6.53 39.04
CA TRP A 880 27.78 6.08 37.72
C TRP A 880 27.42 7.23 36.76
N GLY A 881 27.68 8.49 37.15
CA GLY A 881 27.44 9.66 36.30
C GLY A 881 25.96 10.08 36.22
N TRP A 882 25.09 9.56 37.09
CA TRP A 882 23.69 9.99 37.13
C TRP A 882 23.58 11.42 37.68
N PRO A 883 22.71 12.27 37.10
CA PRO A 883 22.52 13.65 37.52
C PRO A 883 21.65 13.74 38.79
N ILE A 884 22.14 13.19 39.90
CA ILE A 884 21.47 13.24 41.20
C ILE A 884 21.42 14.70 41.69
N LYS A 885 20.21 15.19 41.93
CA LYS A 885 19.96 16.56 42.40
C LYS A 885 20.45 16.72 43.83
N LYS A 886 20.94 17.92 44.16
CA LYS A 886 21.47 18.24 45.50
C LYS A 886 20.39 18.04 46.57
N GLU A 887 19.15 18.41 46.27
CA GLU A 887 18.02 18.28 47.18
C GLU A 887 17.76 16.80 47.52
N LEU A 888 17.82 15.91 46.51
CA LEU A 888 17.66 14.48 46.72
C LEU A 888 18.85 13.90 47.52
N SER A 889 20.08 14.33 47.25
CA SER A 889 21.24 13.90 48.05
C SER A 889 21.11 14.28 49.53
N VAL A 890 20.55 15.45 49.82
CA VAL A 890 20.26 15.88 51.21
C VAL A 890 19.14 15.03 51.81
N GLU A 891 18.06 14.78 51.08
CA GLU A 891 16.97 13.91 51.53
C GLU A 891 17.48 12.51 51.90
N LEU A 892 18.25 11.88 51.00
CA LEU A 892 18.78 10.52 51.18
C LEU A 892 19.88 10.43 52.24
N SER A 893 20.49 11.56 52.66
CA SER A 893 21.49 11.58 53.74
C SER A 893 20.94 11.18 55.11
N SER A 894 19.61 11.20 55.26
CA SER A 894 18.92 10.68 56.44
C SER A 894 18.95 9.15 56.55
N LEU A 895 19.22 8.44 55.44
CA LEU A 895 19.32 6.98 55.42
C LEU A 895 20.76 6.53 55.75
N PRO A 896 20.95 5.32 56.34
CA PRO A 896 22.28 4.77 56.59
C PRO A 896 23.11 4.62 55.31
N SER A 897 24.43 4.84 55.41
CA SER A 897 25.34 4.64 54.28
C SER A 897 25.36 3.18 53.81
N TRP A 898 25.54 2.98 52.50
CA TRP A 898 25.84 1.66 51.93
C TRP A 898 27.35 1.42 52.00
N GLU A 899 27.81 0.70 53.02
CA GLU A 899 29.23 0.42 53.25
C GLU A 899 29.82 -0.53 52.19
N GLN A 900 28.99 -1.44 51.67
CA GLN A 900 29.36 -2.41 50.64
C GLN A 900 29.23 -1.86 49.21
N ASP A 901 29.13 -0.54 49.04
CA ASP A 901 29.06 0.11 47.73
C ASP A 901 30.28 -0.29 46.87
N PRO A 902 30.08 -1.07 45.79
CA PRO A 902 31.17 -1.61 44.98
C PRO A 902 31.89 -0.52 44.19
N MET A 903 31.31 0.68 44.05
CA MET A 903 31.96 1.80 43.39
C MET A 903 32.99 2.49 44.29
N ARG A 904 32.99 2.24 45.61
CA ARG A 904 34.01 2.79 46.53
C ARG A 904 35.44 2.39 46.15
N SER A 905 35.65 1.17 45.65
CA SER A 905 36.99 0.72 45.22
C SER A 905 37.49 1.38 43.92
N TYR A 906 36.66 2.20 43.28
CA TYR A 906 36.99 2.91 42.04
C TYR A 906 37.00 4.43 42.20
N ARG A 907 36.68 4.94 43.41
CA ARG A 907 36.69 6.37 43.73
C ARG A 907 38.07 6.87 44.13
#